data_AF-A0A1E4XI76-F1
#
_entry.id   AF-A0A1E4XI76-F1
#
_cell.length_a   1.000
_cell.length_b   1.000
_cell.length_c   1.000
_cell.angle_alpha   90.00
_cell.angle_beta   90.00
_cell.angle_gamma   90.00
#
_symmetry.space_group_name_H-M   'P 1'
#
loop_
_entity.id
_entity.type
_entity.pdbx_description
1 polymer ?
#
loop_
_entity_poly.entity_id
_entity_poly.type
_entity_poly.pdbx_seq_one_letter_code
_entity_poly.pdbx_strand_id
1 'polypeptide(L)'
;MRANSSEPQDTVTAEQPITPTRLRWLDLLSKYRQPIGLAVTLLLFAIALIACRHLLLELDLYALHDSILEVPKPALLGAFAAAVAGFIILLGYEFSGARYAGVQLPAKTLALGGFTAFAIGNAIGLSMLSGGSVRYRLYARHGIGASEVAHMTVFASLALGTALPPLAALATLSNLPAASTYLHLSQGLLGSIAGAVLLLSVALCIGIYRRRLPEQPYPDNLLVKAGRRTLRLPGRRLTFLQLIITALDVAAAATVLYMLLPEAPPFGPFLLVYLLALAAGVLSHVPGGVGVFEAILLAAFADKLGAAPLAAALLLYRMIYVVLPLLIACVFLLVNEAQRLFQTQQSLRVASGLAAPVLAVLVFLSGVVLLFSGATPEIDTRLENIGFLIPHRLIDASHFGASLIGVLCLLLAQGLRRRLSAAWMLTMVLLLTGALLSLLKGFDWEEASLMIMTAVLLAIFRRSFYRASRLTELPFSPLYLVASVCVLGASIWLLLFAYQDVPYSHQLWWQFTLDANAPRGLRSLLGAAVLLVIVSLTWLLRTARPVIHLPTPDELARASKILMASSQPDGGLALTGDKALLFHPNDEAFLMYARRGRSLVALYDPIGPTQPRAEMIWQFRDLCDIHHARPVFYQVRAENLPYYMDIGLTAIKLGEEARVDLKRFDLEAKGKEMKDLRYTWNRGTRDGLSLEICEPGQAPMDELKVISDAWLTGKNVREKGFSLGRFSDDYLKHFRIAIIRFEGRPVAFANLLETYNHDLASLDLMRAHPDAPKLTMEFMMVGLIQHYKNHDYARFSLGMVPLSGLQPRRGAPLTQRLGSMVFRRGEQLYNFQGLRRFKDKFQPDWEPRYMAVPAGLDPLVALADTAALIAGGLTGLVKR
;
A
#
# COMPACT_ATOMS: atom_id res chain seq x y z
N MET A 1 19.22 59.23 12.07
CA MET A 1 17.99 58.54 12.53
C MET A 1 17.36 57.90 11.28
N ARG A 2 17.58 56.62 10.91
CA ARG A 2 17.29 55.33 11.59
C ARG A 2 15.94 55.35 12.31
N ALA A 3 15.02 54.40 12.15
CA ALA A 3 14.92 53.18 11.33
C ALA A 3 13.50 52.60 11.50
N ASN A 4 13.23 51.51 10.77
CA ASN A 4 12.16 50.52 10.93
C ASN A 4 10.91 50.67 10.05
N SER A 5 11.04 50.22 8.80
CA SER A 5 9.96 49.54 8.09
C SER A 5 10.31 48.05 8.03
N SER A 6 9.55 47.26 8.78
CA SER A 6 9.58 45.79 8.79
C SER A 6 9.18 45.24 7.41
N GLU A 7 10.05 44.41 6.82
CA GLU A 7 9.73 43.60 5.64
C GLU A 7 8.65 42.55 5.98
N PRO A 8 7.70 42.28 5.07
CA PRO A 8 6.74 41.20 5.25
C PRO A 8 7.39 39.85 4.94
N GLN A 9 7.28 38.90 5.87
CA GLN A 9 7.60 37.49 5.63
C GLN A 9 6.68 36.93 4.54
N ASP A 10 7.25 36.58 3.39
CA ASP A 10 6.53 35.97 2.26
C ASP A 10 6.00 34.57 2.62
N THR A 11 4.75 34.51 3.07
CA THR A 11 4.02 33.26 3.23
C THR A 11 3.56 32.72 1.87
N VAL A 12 3.97 31.51 1.50
CA VAL A 12 3.63 30.82 0.22
C VAL A 12 2.14 30.40 0.16
N THR A 13 1.30 30.84 1.09
CA THR A 13 -0.14 30.49 1.13
C THR A 13 -1.04 31.35 0.25
N ALA A 14 -0.56 32.45 -0.34
CA ALA A 14 -1.40 33.33 -1.15
C ALA A 14 -1.52 32.87 -2.62
N GLU A 15 -2.10 31.68 -2.86
CA GLU A 15 -2.79 31.45 -4.13
C GLU A 15 -4.10 32.26 -4.09
N GLN A 16 -4.29 33.16 -5.06
CA GLN A 16 -5.55 33.86 -5.29
C GLN A 16 -6.71 32.86 -5.34
N PRO A 17 -7.90 33.20 -4.81
CA PRO A 17 -9.04 32.30 -4.83
C PRO A 17 -9.42 31.99 -6.27
N ILE A 18 -9.10 30.77 -6.70
CA ILE A 18 -9.54 30.20 -7.97
C ILE A 18 -11.07 30.30 -7.97
N THR A 19 -11.64 31.02 -8.94
CA THR A 19 -13.08 31.08 -9.17
C THR A 19 -13.62 29.64 -9.20
N PRO A 20 -14.72 29.33 -8.46
CA PRO A 20 -15.18 27.97 -8.29
C PRO A 20 -15.65 27.41 -9.64
N THR A 21 -14.74 26.73 -10.34
CA THR A 21 -15.09 25.85 -11.44
C THR A 21 -16.01 24.77 -10.86
N ARG A 22 -17.20 24.59 -11.43
CA ARG A 22 -18.12 23.51 -11.04
C ARG A 22 -17.35 22.19 -11.10
N LEU A 23 -16.95 21.68 -9.94
CA LEU A 23 -16.22 20.42 -9.82
C LEU A 23 -17.05 19.34 -10.52
N ARG A 24 -16.43 18.61 -11.46
CA ARG A 24 -17.11 17.47 -12.08
C ARG A 24 -17.48 16.49 -10.96
N TRP A 25 -18.60 15.78 -11.11
CA TRP A 25 -19.07 14.79 -10.12
C TRP A 25 -17.97 13.81 -9.68
N LEU A 26 -17.05 13.46 -10.59
CA LEU A 26 -15.88 12.63 -10.32
C LEU A 26 -14.87 13.28 -9.35
N ASP A 27 -14.69 14.60 -9.41
CA ASP A 27 -13.79 15.33 -8.51
C ASP A 27 -14.39 15.44 -7.11
N LEU A 28 -15.72 15.60 -7.00
CA LEU A 28 -16.44 15.54 -5.72
C LEU A 28 -16.38 14.15 -5.08
N LEU A 29 -16.60 13.09 -5.86
CA LEU A 29 -16.39 11.70 -5.43
C LEU A 29 -14.95 11.45 -4.97
N SER A 30 -13.96 12.03 -5.65
CA SER A 30 -12.56 11.91 -5.26
C SER A 30 -12.25 12.67 -3.96
N LYS A 31 -12.89 13.84 -3.75
CA LYS A 31 -12.75 14.68 -2.55
C LYS A 31 -13.35 14.02 -1.32
N TYR A 32 -14.51 13.39 -1.47
CA TYR A 32 -15.25 12.72 -0.40
C TYR A 32 -15.08 11.19 -0.38
N ARG A 33 -14.09 10.65 -1.09
CA ARG A 33 -13.89 9.20 -1.20
C ARG A 33 -13.76 8.51 0.16
N GLN A 34 -13.00 9.11 1.09
CA GLN A 34 -12.81 8.56 2.44
C GLN A 34 -14.11 8.57 3.28
N PRO A 35 -14.81 9.71 3.45
CA PRO A 35 -16.06 9.72 4.21
C PRO A 35 -17.16 8.88 3.56
N ILE A 36 -17.27 8.85 2.23
CA ILE A 36 -18.21 7.96 1.52
C ILE A 36 -17.87 6.50 1.80
N GLY A 37 -16.59 6.13 1.69
CA GLY A 37 -16.14 4.76 2.01
C GLY A 37 -16.48 4.36 3.44
N LEU A 38 -16.24 5.25 4.41
CA LEU A 38 -16.58 5.03 5.82
C LEU A 38 -18.10 4.90 6.05
N ALA A 39 -18.90 5.76 5.43
CA ALA A 39 -20.35 5.69 5.52
C ALA A 39 -20.89 4.37 4.95
N VAL A 40 -20.36 3.92 3.81
CA VAL A 40 -20.73 2.62 3.22
C VAL A 40 -20.34 1.48 4.14
N THR A 41 -19.14 1.49 4.74
CA THR A 41 -18.74 0.43 5.68
C THR A 41 -19.61 0.38 6.92
N LEU A 42 -19.99 1.53 7.48
CA LEU A 42 -20.89 1.61 8.64
C LEU A 42 -22.30 1.12 8.29
N LEU A 43 -22.81 1.48 7.11
CA LEU A 43 -24.10 1.00 6.62
C LEU A 43 -24.11 -0.52 6.47
N LEU A 44 -23.09 -1.10 5.82
CA LEU A 44 -22.98 -2.55 5.64
C LEU A 44 -22.86 -3.28 6.98
N PHE A 45 -22.09 -2.74 7.92
CA PHE A 45 -21.97 -3.29 9.27
C PHE A 45 -23.30 -3.25 10.04
N ALA A 46 -24.03 -2.13 9.97
CA ALA A 46 -25.35 -2.01 10.59
C ALA A 46 -26.36 -3.02 10.01
N ILE A 47 -26.38 -3.20 8.69
CA ILE A 47 -27.22 -4.21 8.03
C ILE A 47 -26.88 -5.62 8.51
N ALA A 48 -25.58 -5.95 8.60
CA ALA A 48 -25.13 -7.26 9.08
C ALA A 48 -25.58 -7.52 10.53
N LEU A 49 -25.45 -6.51 11.41
CA LEU A 49 -25.82 -6.61 12.82
C LEU A 49 -27.34 -6.73 13.01
N ILE A 50 -28.14 -6.02 12.19
CA ILE A 50 -29.60 -6.18 12.14
C ILE A 50 -29.99 -7.58 11.67
N ALA A 51 -29.35 -8.10 10.61
CA ALA A 51 -29.61 -9.44 10.11
C ALA A 51 -29.26 -10.51 11.17
N CYS A 52 -28.09 -10.40 11.81
CA CYS A 52 -27.70 -11.27 12.92
C CYS A 52 -28.70 -11.20 14.09
N ARG A 53 -29.17 -10.00 14.47
CA ARG A 53 -30.18 -9.86 15.52
C ARG A 53 -31.46 -10.62 15.20
N HIS A 54 -31.98 -10.48 13.98
CA HIS A 54 -33.18 -11.22 13.57
C HIS A 54 -33.00 -12.74 13.60
N LEU A 55 -31.79 -13.22 13.29
CA LEU A 55 -31.46 -14.64 13.32
C LEU A 55 -31.31 -15.23 14.72
N LEU A 56 -30.88 -14.41 15.67
CA LEU A 56 -30.50 -14.87 17.00
C LEU A 56 -31.60 -14.71 18.05
N LEU A 57 -32.64 -13.92 17.79
CA LEU A 57 -33.78 -13.76 18.71
C LEU A 57 -34.54 -15.06 19.02
N GLU A 58 -34.36 -16.12 18.21
CA GLU A 58 -34.98 -17.44 18.41
C GLU A 58 -33.98 -18.50 18.92
N LEU A 59 -32.73 -18.13 19.21
CA LEU A 59 -31.64 -19.05 19.55
C LEU A 59 -31.21 -18.93 21.02
N ASP A 60 -31.19 -20.07 21.72
CA ASP A 60 -30.55 -20.22 23.03
C ASP A 60 -29.05 -20.54 22.86
N LEU A 61 -28.20 -19.81 23.58
CA LEU A 61 -26.74 -19.97 23.56
C LEU A 61 -26.27 -21.32 24.09
N TYR A 62 -26.93 -21.84 25.13
CA TYR A 62 -26.55 -23.13 25.70
C TYR A 62 -26.85 -24.26 24.71
N ALA A 63 -28.04 -24.21 24.09
CA ALA A 63 -28.40 -25.14 23.02
C ALA A 63 -27.46 -25.07 21.81
N LEU A 64 -26.97 -23.88 21.45
CA LEU A 64 -25.97 -23.70 20.39
C LEU A 64 -24.63 -24.36 20.76
N HIS A 65 -24.15 -24.13 21.98
CA HIS A 65 -22.91 -24.71 22.47
C HIS A 65 -22.95 -26.24 22.47
N ASP A 66 -24.03 -26.81 23.01
CA ASP A 66 -24.20 -28.26 23.08
C ASP A 66 -24.28 -28.87 21.69
N SER A 67 -25.01 -28.20 20.77
CA SER A 67 -25.07 -28.60 19.36
C SER A 67 -23.70 -28.61 18.67
N ILE A 68 -22.76 -27.71 19.04
CA ILE A 68 -21.39 -27.71 18.50
C ILE A 68 -20.60 -28.93 18.98
N LEU A 69 -20.76 -29.31 20.26
CA LEU A 69 -20.07 -30.46 20.84
C LEU A 69 -20.62 -31.80 20.35
N GLU A 70 -21.90 -31.85 19.99
CA GLU A 70 -22.56 -33.05 19.47
C GLU A 70 -22.16 -33.39 18.03
N VAL A 71 -21.51 -32.47 17.28
CA VAL A 71 -21.12 -32.73 15.89
C VAL A 71 -20.14 -33.91 15.80
N PRO A 72 -20.46 -34.98 15.05
CA PRO A 72 -19.60 -36.14 14.93
C PRO A 72 -18.22 -35.80 14.35
N LYS A 73 -17.15 -36.32 14.96
CA LYS A 73 -15.77 -36.15 14.46
C LYS A 73 -15.60 -36.56 12.97
N PRO A 74 -16.23 -37.64 12.45
CA PRO A 74 -16.15 -37.96 11.03
C PRO A 74 -16.73 -36.87 10.11
N ALA A 75 -17.83 -36.23 10.53
CA ALA A 75 -18.42 -35.10 9.81
C ALA A 75 -17.47 -33.89 9.78
N LEU A 76 -16.84 -33.58 10.91
CA LEU A 76 -15.83 -32.52 11.01
C LEU A 76 -14.61 -32.78 10.09
N LEU A 77 -14.09 -34.02 10.10
CA LEU A 77 -12.99 -34.42 9.22
C LEU A 77 -13.38 -34.39 7.73
N GLY A 78 -14.59 -34.83 7.41
CA GLY A 78 -15.15 -34.76 6.06
C GLY A 78 -15.29 -33.31 5.56
N ALA A 79 -15.81 -32.42 6.41
CA ALA A 79 -15.92 -30.99 6.13
C ALA A 79 -14.54 -30.35 5.92
N PHE A 80 -13.55 -30.70 6.75
CA PHE A 80 -12.17 -30.22 6.59
C PHE A 80 -11.54 -30.71 5.27
N ALA A 81 -11.70 -31.99 4.92
CA ALA A 81 -11.21 -32.55 3.67
C ALA A 81 -11.87 -31.89 2.45
N ALA A 82 -13.19 -31.66 2.50
CA ALA A 82 -13.93 -30.95 1.47
C ALA A 82 -13.45 -29.50 1.32
N ALA A 83 -13.12 -28.81 2.43
CA ALA A 83 -12.56 -27.48 2.41
C ALA A 83 -11.17 -27.45 1.73
N VAL A 84 -10.29 -28.40 2.06
CA VAL A 84 -8.98 -28.54 1.39
C VAL A 84 -9.15 -28.76 -0.11
N ALA A 85 -10.07 -29.65 -0.52
CA ALA A 85 -10.39 -29.88 -1.92
C ALA A 85 -10.92 -28.60 -2.61
N GLY A 86 -11.83 -27.86 -1.96
CA GLY A 86 -12.33 -26.58 -2.42
C GLY A 86 -11.22 -25.55 -2.66
N PHE A 87 -10.28 -25.40 -1.72
CA PHE A 87 -9.14 -24.49 -1.88
C PHE A 87 -8.17 -24.93 -2.98
N ILE A 88 -8.04 -26.23 -3.27
CA ILE A 88 -7.29 -26.72 -4.43
C ILE A 88 -8.00 -26.32 -5.73
N ILE A 89 -9.34 -26.45 -5.80
CA ILE A 89 -10.14 -26.04 -6.95
C ILE A 89 -10.06 -24.52 -7.18
N LEU A 90 -10.05 -23.73 -6.11
CA LEU A 90 -9.83 -22.27 -6.15
C LEU A 90 -8.51 -21.88 -6.82
N LEU A 91 -7.46 -22.71 -6.75
CA LEU A 91 -6.24 -22.46 -7.53
C LEU A 91 -6.51 -22.48 -9.05
N GLY A 92 -7.48 -23.29 -9.50
CA GLY A 92 -7.96 -23.32 -10.88
C GLY A 92 -8.43 -21.95 -11.37
N TYR A 93 -9.11 -21.16 -10.53
CA TYR A 93 -9.47 -19.78 -10.86
C TYR A 93 -8.24 -18.91 -11.13
N GLU A 94 -7.19 -19.09 -10.33
CA GLU A 94 -5.96 -18.31 -10.47
C GLU A 94 -5.22 -18.65 -11.77
N PHE A 95 -5.12 -19.95 -12.10
CA PHE A 95 -4.51 -20.39 -13.37
C PHE A 95 -5.33 -19.97 -14.59
N SER A 96 -6.66 -20.08 -14.52
CA SER A 96 -7.59 -19.64 -15.57
C SER A 96 -7.51 -18.11 -15.77
N GLY A 97 -7.49 -17.35 -14.68
CA GLY A 97 -7.33 -15.90 -14.69
C GLY A 97 -5.99 -15.45 -15.26
N ALA A 98 -4.90 -16.15 -14.92
CA ALA A 98 -3.56 -15.86 -15.46
C ALA A 98 -3.53 -16.06 -16.99
N ARG A 99 -4.14 -17.15 -17.50
CA ARG A 99 -4.30 -17.36 -18.95
C ARG A 99 -5.13 -16.27 -19.61
N TYR A 100 -6.27 -15.90 -19.00
CA TYR A 100 -7.11 -14.81 -19.50
C TYR A 100 -6.32 -13.50 -19.61
N ALA A 101 -5.56 -13.14 -18.57
CA ALA A 101 -4.78 -11.89 -18.52
C ALA A 101 -3.52 -11.92 -19.39
N GLY A 102 -3.04 -13.10 -19.81
CA GLY A 102 -1.77 -13.26 -20.54
C GLY A 102 -0.55 -13.19 -19.63
N VAL A 103 -0.69 -13.57 -18.36
CA VAL A 103 0.35 -13.51 -17.34
C VAL A 103 1.07 -14.87 -17.26
N GLN A 104 2.40 -14.84 -17.40
CA GLN A 104 3.24 -16.02 -17.22
C GLN A 104 4.01 -15.90 -15.91
N LEU A 105 3.65 -16.72 -14.92
CA LEU A 105 4.30 -16.79 -13.61
C LEU A 105 4.58 -18.25 -13.22
N PRO A 106 5.59 -18.51 -12.38
CA PRO A 106 5.81 -19.84 -11.82
C PRO A 106 4.57 -20.35 -11.08
N ALA A 107 4.24 -21.63 -11.24
CA ALA A 107 3.05 -22.23 -10.63
C ALA A 107 3.00 -22.07 -9.10
N LYS A 108 4.16 -22.10 -8.43
CA LYS A 108 4.27 -21.84 -6.97
C LYS A 108 3.83 -20.42 -6.59
N THR A 109 4.21 -19.42 -7.38
CA THR A 109 3.83 -18.02 -7.15
C THR A 109 2.35 -17.80 -7.39
N LEU A 110 1.78 -18.42 -8.44
CA LEU A 110 0.34 -18.41 -8.69
C LEU A 110 -0.43 -19.14 -7.59
N ALA A 111 0.04 -20.30 -7.13
CA ALA A 111 -0.62 -21.03 -6.05
C ALA A 111 -0.66 -20.21 -4.74
N LEU A 112 0.48 -19.63 -4.36
CA LEU A 112 0.56 -18.75 -3.18
C LEU A 112 -0.34 -17.52 -3.33
N GLY A 113 -0.28 -16.84 -4.48
CA GLY A 113 -1.08 -15.64 -4.74
C GLY A 113 -2.58 -15.93 -4.80
N GLY A 114 -2.98 -17.04 -5.43
CA GLY A 114 -4.37 -17.51 -5.48
C GLY A 114 -4.89 -17.85 -4.10
N PHE A 115 -4.23 -18.76 -3.37
CA PHE A 115 -4.66 -19.18 -2.03
C PHE A 115 -4.80 -17.98 -1.08
N THR A 116 -3.78 -17.13 -1.00
CA THR A 116 -3.79 -15.96 -0.10
C THR A 116 -4.82 -14.92 -0.51
N ALA A 117 -5.02 -14.67 -1.81
CA ALA A 117 -6.00 -13.71 -2.29
C ALA A 117 -7.45 -14.18 -2.05
N PHE A 118 -7.73 -15.48 -2.22
CA PHE A 118 -9.06 -16.04 -1.96
C PHE A 118 -9.36 -16.11 -0.47
N ALA A 119 -8.42 -16.58 0.35
CA ALA A 119 -8.59 -16.62 1.81
C ALA A 119 -8.87 -15.21 2.39
N ILE A 120 -8.06 -14.21 2.00
CA ILE A 120 -8.25 -12.82 2.44
C ILE A 120 -9.52 -12.21 1.85
N GLY A 121 -9.82 -12.52 0.58
CA GLY A 121 -11.01 -12.04 -0.11
C GLY A 121 -12.32 -12.53 0.51
N ASN A 122 -12.38 -13.80 0.90
CA ASN A 122 -13.55 -14.41 1.55
C ASN A 122 -13.78 -13.88 2.96
N ALA A 123 -12.71 -13.58 3.72
CA ALA A 123 -12.84 -13.08 5.08
C ALA A 123 -13.22 -11.58 5.15
N ILE A 124 -12.55 -10.73 4.36
CA ILE A 124 -12.73 -9.26 4.46
C ILE A 124 -13.95 -8.78 3.66
N GLY A 125 -14.38 -9.55 2.65
CA GLY A 125 -15.34 -9.08 1.64
C GLY A 125 -14.68 -8.14 0.62
N LEU A 126 -15.50 -7.63 -0.31
CA LEU A 126 -15.04 -6.86 -1.48
C LEU A 126 -13.82 -7.54 -2.14
N SER A 127 -13.94 -8.86 -2.39
CA SER A 127 -12.85 -9.74 -2.83
C SER A 127 -12.08 -9.21 -4.05
N MET A 128 -12.75 -8.43 -4.90
CA MET A 128 -12.13 -7.74 -6.03
C MET A 128 -11.07 -6.70 -5.62
N LEU A 129 -11.26 -6.02 -4.49
CA LEU A 129 -10.33 -5.01 -3.96
C LEU A 129 -9.33 -5.63 -2.97
N SER A 130 -9.81 -6.42 -2.02
CA SER A 130 -8.99 -7.03 -0.97
C SER A 130 -8.03 -8.08 -1.55
N GLY A 131 -8.56 -9.12 -2.20
CA GLY A 131 -7.77 -10.16 -2.86
C GLY A 131 -6.92 -9.62 -4.02
N GLY A 132 -7.46 -8.67 -4.81
CA GLY A 132 -6.73 -8.01 -5.89
C GLY A 132 -5.50 -7.24 -5.41
N SER A 133 -5.56 -6.60 -4.25
CA SER A 133 -4.42 -5.89 -3.67
C SER A 133 -3.27 -6.82 -3.24
N VAL A 134 -3.60 -8.01 -2.70
CA VAL A 134 -2.64 -9.04 -2.32
C VAL A 134 -1.94 -9.59 -3.56
N ARG A 135 -2.71 -9.94 -4.61
CA ARG A 135 -2.18 -10.34 -5.92
C ARG A 135 -1.24 -9.27 -6.47
N TYR A 136 -1.65 -8.01 -6.46
CA TYR A 136 -0.82 -6.92 -6.98
C TYR A 136 0.51 -6.84 -6.23
N ARG A 137 0.52 -6.90 -4.90
CA ARG A 137 1.77 -6.84 -4.12
C ARG A 137 2.68 -8.04 -4.35
N LEU A 138 2.13 -9.24 -4.53
CA LEU A 138 2.91 -10.45 -4.81
C LEU A 138 3.45 -10.48 -6.26
N TYR A 139 2.60 -10.10 -7.23
CA TYR A 139 2.90 -10.22 -8.65
C TYR A 139 3.65 -9.01 -9.23
N ALA A 140 3.48 -7.81 -8.66
CA ALA A 140 4.23 -6.62 -9.10
C ALA A 140 5.75 -6.81 -9.01
N ARG A 141 6.21 -7.68 -8.11
CA ARG A 141 7.64 -8.03 -7.97
C ARG A 141 8.17 -8.86 -9.13
N HIS A 142 7.28 -9.54 -9.84
CA HIS A 142 7.59 -10.32 -11.04
C HIS A 142 7.33 -9.50 -12.31
N GLY A 143 7.17 -8.17 -12.19
CA GLY A 143 6.96 -7.26 -13.31
C GLY A 143 5.51 -7.19 -13.80
N ILE A 144 4.55 -7.81 -13.11
CA ILE A 144 3.14 -7.81 -13.50
C ILE A 144 2.48 -6.49 -13.07
N GLY A 145 1.87 -5.77 -14.01
CA GLY A 145 1.22 -4.49 -13.74
C GLY A 145 -0.12 -4.63 -13.03
N ALA A 146 -0.64 -3.49 -12.54
CA ALA A 146 -1.95 -3.42 -11.88
C ALA A 146 -3.09 -3.77 -12.84
N SER A 147 -2.93 -3.51 -14.14
CA SER A 147 -3.96 -3.78 -15.14
C SER A 147 -4.14 -5.29 -15.34
N GLU A 148 -3.05 -6.05 -15.43
CA GLU A 148 -3.07 -7.50 -15.56
C GLU A 148 -3.72 -8.15 -14.34
N VAL A 149 -3.36 -7.71 -13.14
CA VAL A 149 -3.99 -8.18 -11.89
C VAL A 149 -5.47 -7.81 -11.83
N ALA A 150 -5.84 -6.62 -12.29
CA ALA A 150 -7.24 -6.22 -12.39
C ALA A 150 -8.01 -7.12 -13.37
N HIS A 151 -7.44 -7.46 -14.53
CA HIS A 151 -8.06 -8.39 -15.48
C HIS A 151 -8.26 -9.77 -14.85
N MET A 152 -7.26 -10.33 -14.15
CA MET A 152 -7.39 -11.60 -13.43
C MET A 152 -8.52 -11.55 -12.40
N THR A 153 -8.56 -10.49 -11.60
CA THR A 153 -9.50 -10.36 -10.48
C THR A 153 -10.93 -10.11 -10.95
N VAL A 154 -11.11 -9.27 -11.98
CA VAL A 154 -12.40 -9.03 -12.64
C VAL A 154 -12.89 -10.31 -13.30
N PHE A 155 -12.02 -11.03 -14.00
CA PHE A 155 -12.36 -12.31 -14.62
C PHE A 155 -12.88 -13.33 -13.59
N ALA A 156 -12.16 -13.52 -12.48
CA ALA A 156 -12.58 -14.44 -11.42
C ALA A 156 -13.93 -14.03 -10.80
N SER A 157 -14.14 -12.74 -10.56
CA SER A 157 -15.39 -12.23 -9.97
C SER A 157 -16.58 -12.39 -10.92
N LEU A 158 -16.39 -12.07 -12.21
CA LEU A 158 -17.42 -12.24 -13.23
C LEU A 158 -17.72 -13.72 -13.48
N ALA A 159 -16.71 -14.60 -13.42
CA ALA A 159 -16.88 -16.03 -13.59
C ALA A 159 -17.82 -16.65 -12.53
N LEU A 160 -17.73 -16.21 -11.27
CA LEU A 160 -18.67 -16.62 -10.25
C LEU A 160 -20.08 -16.09 -10.55
N GLY A 161 -20.21 -14.78 -10.78
CA GLY A 161 -21.52 -14.14 -11.02
C GLY A 161 -22.27 -14.67 -12.25
N THR A 162 -21.56 -15.03 -13.32
CA THR A 162 -22.21 -15.58 -14.54
C THR A 162 -22.51 -17.06 -14.46
N ALA A 163 -21.79 -17.83 -13.62
CA ALA A 163 -22.00 -19.26 -13.46
C ALA A 163 -23.10 -19.59 -12.43
N LEU A 164 -23.36 -18.74 -11.44
CA LEU A 164 -24.37 -19.01 -10.40
C LEU A 164 -25.80 -19.22 -10.97
N PRO A 165 -26.34 -18.38 -11.88
CA PRO A 165 -27.69 -18.58 -12.40
C PRO A 165 -27.91 -19.91 -13.14
N PRO A 166 -27.06 -20.34 -14.10
CA PRO A 166 -27.25 -21.63 -14.76
C PRO A 166 -27.02 -22.81 -13.80
N LEU A 167 -26.12 -22.70 -12.81
CA LEU A 167 -25.95 -23.73 -11.79
C LEU A 167 -27.19 -23.86 -10.89
N ALA A 168 -27.78 -22.74 -10.48
CA ALA A 168 -29.03 -22.74 -9.71
C ALA A 168 -30.18 -23.35 -10.51
N ALA A 169 -30.29 -23.01 -11.80
CA ALA A 169 -31.29 -23.62 -12.69
C ALA A 169 -31.11 -25.14 -12.81
N LEU A 170 -29.88 -25.63 -12.97
CA LEU A 170 -29.58 -27.08 -13.00
C LEU A 170 -29.90 -27.76 -11.66
N ALA A 171 -29.57 -27.12 -10.53
CA ALA A 171 -29.90 -27.63 -9.20
C ALA A 171 -31.42 -27.75 -9.01
N THR A 172 -32.20 -26.75 -9.44
CA THR A 172 -33.68 -26.80 -9.42
C THR A 172 -34.23 -27.95 -10.26
N LEU A 173 -33.69 -28.15 -11.47
CA LEU A 173 -34.15 -29.21 -12.37
C LEU A 173 -33.79 -30.62 -11.87
N SER A 174 -32.74 -30.76 -11.04
CA SER A 174 -32.34 -32.05 -10.48
C SER A 174 -33.38 -32.65 -9.54
N ASN A 175 -34.11 -31.82 -8.79
CA ASN A 175 -35.18 -32.25 -7.90
C ASN A 175 -36.24 -31.15 -7.74
N LEU A 176 -37.09 -31.04 -8.75
CA LEU A 176 -38.09 -30.00 -8.90
C LEU A 176 -39.20 -30.05 -7.82
N PRO A 177 -39.70 -31.24 -7.39
CA PRO A 177 -40.67 -31.32 -6.31
C PRO A 177 -40.13 -30.79 -4.98
N ALA A 178 -38.90 -31.17 -4.61
CA ALA A 178 -38.31 -30.70 -3.36
C ALA A 178 -37.99 -29.20 -3.41
N ALA A 179 -37.47 -28.68 -4.54
CA ALA A 179 -37.23 -27.24 -4.71
C ALA A 179 -38.51 -26.40 -4.57
N SER A 180 -39.65 -26.91 -5.06
CA SER A 180 -40.96 -26.27 -4.92
C SER A 180 -41.41 -26.15 -3.47
N THR A 181 -41.13 -27.16 -2.64
CA THR A 181 -41.44 -27.14 -1.21
C THR A 181 -40.60 -26.11 -0.45
N TYR A 182 -39.30 -26.03 -0.72
CA TYR A 182 -38.39 -25.11 0.02
C TYR A 182 -38.52 -23.64 -0.41
N LEU A 183 -38.90 -23.38 -1.66
CA LEU A 183 -39.06 -22.01 -2.16
C LEU A 183 -40.51 -21.50 -2.09
N HIS A 184 -41.46 -22.34 -1.65
CA HIS A 184 -42.89 -22.03 -1.63
C HIS A 184 -43.45 -21.54 -2.98
N LEU A 185 -42.90 -22.05 -4.08
CA LEU A 185 -43.31 -21.70 -5.46
C LEU A 185 -43.87 -22.92 -6.18
N SER A 186 -44.79 -22.71 -7.13
CA SER A 186 -45.36 -23.82 -7.91
C SER A 186 -44.31 -24.48 -8.81
N GLN A 187 -44.41 -25.80 -8.98
CA GLN A 187 -43.50 -26.58 -9.81
C GLN A 187 -43.44 -26.06 -11.26
N GLY A 188 -44.58 -25.72 -11.85
CA GLY A 188 -44.63 -25.18 -13.21
C GLY A 188 -43.90 -23.83 -13.35
N LEU A 189 -44.00 -22.96 -12.34
CA LEU A 189 -43.30 -21.66 -12.34
C LEU A 189 -41.78 -21.86 -12.17
N LEU A 190 -41.35 -22.71 -11.23
CA LEU A 190 -39.93 -23.01 -11.03
C LEU A 190 -39.28 -23.65 -12.26
N GLY A 191 -39.95 -24.63 -12.88
CA GLY A 191 -39.46 -25.28 -14.09
C GLY A 191 -39.34 -24.32 -15.28
N SER A 192 -40.31 -23.43 -15.46
CA SER A 192 -40.28 -22.42 -16.53
C SER A 192 -39.18 -21.38 -16.31
N ILE A 193 -38.98 -20.91 -15.06
CA ILE A 193 -37.87 -20.00 -14.71
C ILE A 193 -36.52 -20.67 -14.97
N ALA A 194 -36.31 -21.91 -14.48
CA ALA A 194 -35.05 -22.63 -14.67
C ALA A 194 -34.75 -22.87 -16.16
N GLY A 195 -35.76 -23.29 -16.93
CA GLY A 195 -35.65 -23.44 -18.39
C GLY A 195 -35.32 -22.12 -19.09
N ALA A 196 -35.98 -21.02 -18.73
CA ALA A 196 -35.73 -19.70 -19.29
C ALA A 196 -34.30 -19.20 -19.00
N VAL A 197 -33.79 -19.40 -17.78
CA VAL A 197 -32.42 -19.03 -17.39
C VAL A 197 -31.39 -19.81 -18.21
N LEU A 198 -31.58 -21.11 -18.41
CA LEU A 198 -30.68 -21.92 -19.24
C LEU A 198 -30.72 -21.50 -20.71
N LEU A 199 -31.92 -21.30 -21.28
CA LEU A 199 -32.08 -20.81 -22.65
C LEU A 199 -31.46 -19.44 -22.85
N LEU A 200 -31.65 -18.50 -21.91
CA LEU A 200 -31.04 -17.17 -21.96
C LEU A 200 -29.51 -17.25 -21.89
N SER A 201 -28.97 -18.13 -21.03
CA SER A 201 -27.52 -18.34 -20.90
C SER A 201 -26.92 -18.87 -22.21
N VAL A 202 -27.58 -19.83 -22.86
CA VAL A 202 -27.17 -20.37 -24.17
C VAL A 202 -27.31 -19.32 -25.26
N ALA A 203 -28.43 -18.60 -25.32
CA ALA A 203 -28.68 -17.53 -26.29
C ALA A 203 -27.64 -16.40 -26.17
N LEU A 204 -27.28 -16.02 -24.94
CA LEU A 204 -26.24 -15.04 -24.65
C LEU A 204 -24.87 -15.53 -25.15
N CYS A 205 -24.50 -16.78 -24.89
CA CYS A 205 -23.25 -17.37 -25.39
C CYS A 205 -23.19 -17.36 -26.94
N ILE A 206 -24.29 -17.74 -27.60
CA ILE A 206 -24.39 -17.73 -29.06
C ILE A 206 -24.31 -16.29 -29.61
N GLY A 207 -25.04 -15.35 -29.01
CA GLY A 207 -25.06 -13.94 -29.40
C GLY A 207 -23.69 -13.26 -29.27
N ILE A 208 -22.97 -13.53 -28.18
CA ILE A 208 -21.59 -13.07 -27.96
C ILE A 208 -20.66 -13.66 -29.02
N TYR A 209 -20.76 -14.97 -29.29
CA TYR A 209 -19.90 -15.62 -30.28
C TYR A 209 -20.14 -15.15 -31.71
N ARG A 210 -21.38 -14.80 -32.07
CA ARG A 210 -21.72 -14.24 -33.39
C ARG A 210 -21.19 -12.82 -33.60
N ARG A 211 -21.00 -12.04 -32.54
CA ARG A 211 -20.47 -10.66 -32.59
C ARG A 211 -18.94 -10.58 -32.47
N ARG A 212 -18.23 -11.70 -32.68
CA ARG A 212 -16.76 -11.75 -32.60
C ARG A 212 -16.10 -10.95 -33.72
N LEU A 213 -15.04 -10.23 -33.38
CA LEU A 213 -14.17 -9.58 -34.35
C LEU A 213 -13.24 -10.62 -35.02
N PRO A 214 -12.83 -10.39 -36.28
CA PRO A 214 -11.88 -11.26 -36.99
C PRO A 214 -10.49 -11.24 -36.35
N GLU A 215 -10.07 -10.10 -35.81
CA GLU A 215 -8.77 -9.94 -35.15
C GLU A 215 -8.82 -10.52 -33.72
N GLN A 216 -8.01 -11.56 -33.46
CA GLN A 216 -7.86 -12.18 -32.15
C GLN A 216 -6.39 -12.14 -31.72
N PRO A 217 -5.94 -11.03 -31.08
CA PRO A 217 -4.54 -10.84 -30.72
C PRO A 217 -4.05 -11.73 -29.58
N TYR A 218 -4.95 -12.46 -28.89
CA TYR A 218 -4.61 -13.39 -27.81
C TYR A 218 -5.33 -14.73 -28.02
N PRO A 219 -4.64 -15.88 -27.87
CA PRO A 219 -5.18 -17.20 -28.22
C PRO A 219 -6.39 -17.62 -27.37
N ASP A 220 -6.45 -17.18 -26.11
CA ASP A 220 -7.51 -17.57 -25.16
C ASP A 220 -8.63 -16.52 -25.02
N ASN A 221 -8.67 -15.48 -25.86
CA ASN A 221 -9.63 -14.37 -25.74
C ASN A 221 -10.45 -14.14 -27.00
N LEU A 222 -11.71 -13.74 -26.80
CA LEU A 222 -12.64 -13.31 -27.83
C LEU A 222 -12.82 -11.79 -27.75
N LEU A 223 -12.48 -11.06 -28.81
CA LEU A 223 -12.83 -9.65 -28.93
C LEU A 223 -14.22 -9.50 -29.53
N VAL A 224 -15.11 -8.80 -28.82
CA VAL A 224 -16.50 -8.59 -29.23
C VAL A 224 -16.81 -7.11 -29.32
N LYS A 225 -17.51 -6.72 -30.38
CA LYS A 225 -17.96 -5.34 -30.55
C LYS A 225 -19.26 -5.12 -29.76
N ALA A 226 -19.20 -4.26 -28.75
CA ALA A 226 -20.35 -3.82 -27.97
C ALA A 226 -20.61 -2.33 -28.25
N GLY A 227 -21.42 -2.04 -29.27
CA GLY A 227 -21.66 -0.68 -29.75
C GLY A 227 -20.40 -0.03 -30.31
N ARG A 228 -19.99 1.11 -29.73
CA ARG A 228 -18.76 1.84 -30.09
C ARG A 228 -17.49 1.35 -29.37
N ARG A 229 -17.62 0.41 -28.42
CA ARG A 229 -16.50 -0.11 -27.62
C ARG A 229 -16.20 -1.59 -27.94
N THR A 230 -14.95 -1.99 -27.77
CA THR A 230 -14.52 -3.39 -27.87
C THR A 230 -14.39 -4.00 -26.48
N LEU A 231 -14.99 -5.17 -26.26
CA LEU A 231 -14.91 -5.93 -25.01
C LEU A 231 -14.05 -7.18 -25.21
N ARG A 232 -13.17 -7.47 -24.24
CA ARG A 232 -12.36 -8.69 -24.19
C ARG A 232 -13.08 -9.72 -23.32
N LEU A 233 -13.51 -10.82 -23.92
CA LEU A 233 -14.18 -11.93 -23.25
C LEU A 233 -13.31 -13.20 -23.32
N PRO A 234 -13.50 -14.16 -22.40
CA PRO A 234 -12.82 -15.45 -22.49
C PRO A 234 -13.23 -16.22 -23.75
N GLY A 235 -12.29 -16.95 -24.34
CA GLY A 235 -12.56 -17.88 -25.44
C GLY A 235 -13.39 -19.08 -24.98
N ARG A 236 -13.98 -19.82 -25.93
CA ARG A 236 -14.89 -20.96 -25.65
C ARG A 236 -14.31 -21.99 -24.68
N ARG A 237 -13.05 -22.38 -24.89
CA ARG A 237 -12.36 -23.36 -24.04
C ARG A 237 -12.19 -22.85 -22.61
N LEU A 238 -11.81 -21.58 -22.46
CA LEU A 238 -11.60 -20.96 -21.16
C LEU A 238 -12.92 -20.75 -20.42
N THR A 239 -13.99 -20.35 -21.12
CA THR A 239 -15.34 -20.24 -20.56
C THR A 239 -15.86 -21.58 -20.05
N PHE A 240 -15.70 -22.65 -20.83
CA PHE A 240 -16.12 -23.99 -20.42
C PHE A 240 -15.30 -24.52 -19.25
N LEU A 241 -13.97 -24.37 -19.30
CA LEU A 241 -13.08 -24.72 -18.20
C LEU A 241 -13.46 -23.95 -16.92
N GLN A 242 -13.71 -22.65 -17.03
CA GLN A 242 -14.08 -21.81 -15.91
C GLN A 242 -15.44 -22.20 -15.33
N LEU A 243 -16.43 -22.56 -16.17
CA LEU A 243 -17.71 -23.05 -15.70
C LEU A 243 -17.56 -24.33 -14.86
N ILE A 244 -16.72 -25.27 -15.31
CA ILE A 244 -16.41 -26.50 -14.55
C ILE A 244 -15.72 -26.15 -13.23
N ILE A 245 -14.71 -25.28 -13.24
CA ILE A 245 -14.00 -24.86 -12.03
C ILE A 245 -14.98 -24.24 -11.03
N THR A 246 -15.84 -23.31 -11.48
CA THR A 246 -16.85 -22.68 -10.61
C THR A 246 -17.87 -23.70 -10.08
N ALA A 247 -18.32 -24.65 -10.91
CA ALA A 247 -19.26 -25.68 -10.49
C ALA A 247 -18.66 -26.57 -9.39
N LEU A 248 -17.41 -26.99 -9.57
CA LEU A 248 -16.67 -27.79 -8.58
C LEU A 248 -16.39 -27.00 -7.30
N ASP A 249 -16.03 -25.72 -7.40
CA ASP A 249 -15.79 -24.83 -6.25
C ASP A 249 -17.06 -24.70 -5.40
N VAL A 250 -18.18 -24.34 -6.03
CA VAL A 250 -19.43 -24.17 -5.30
C VAL A 250 -19.93 -25.48 -4.73
N ALA A 251 -19.79 -26.60 -5.46
CA ALA A 251 -20.15 -27.92 -4.94
C ALA A 251 -19.28 -28.32 -3.73
N ALA A 252 -17.97 -28.07 -3.79
CA ALA A 252 -17.07 -28.34 -2.67
C ALA A 252 -17.43 -27.48 -1.45
N ALA A 253 -17.63 -26.17 -1.63
CA ALA A 253 -18.04 -25.25 -0.56
C ALA A 253 -19.38 -25.65 0.07
N ALA A 254 -20.37 -26.02 -0.75
CA ALA A 254 -21.66 -26.55 -0.28
C ALA A 254 -21.48 -27.85 0.51
N THR A 255 -20.61 -28.74 0.04
CA THR A 255 -20.33 -30.03 0.70
C THR A 255 -19.73 -29.83 2.10
N VAL A 256 -18.91 -28.79 2.32
CA VAL A 256 -18.39 -28.46 3.66
C VAL A 256 -19.55 -28.25 4.65
N LEU A 257 -20.52 -27.42 4.29
CA LEU A 257 -21.68 -27.17 5.15
C LEU A 257 -22.59 -28.40 5.23
N TYR A 258 -22.81 -29.10 4.12
CA TYR A 258 -23.65 -30.30 4.05
C TYR A 258 -23.21 -31.38 5.04
N MET A 259 -21.90 -31.61 5.14
CA MET A 259 -21.31 -32.60 6.06
C MET A 259 -21.50 -32.23 7.53
N LEU A 260 -21.67 -30.95 7.85
CA LEU A 260 -21.86 -30.45 9.21
C LEU A 260 -23.32 -30.45 9.66
N LEU A 261 -24.27 -30.72 8.75
CA LEU A 261 -25.68 -30.79 9.10
C LEU A 261 -26.00 -32.11 9.82
N PRO A 262 -26.82 -32.08 10.89
CA PRO A 262 -27.19 -33.28 11.65
C PRO A 262 -28.04 -34.25 10.82
N GLU A 263 -29.08 -33.74 10.15
CA GLU A 263 -29.92 -34.49 9.22
C GLU A 263 -29.86 -33.84 7.84
N ALA A 264 -28.97 -34.32 6.97
CA ALA A 264 -28.74 -33.65 5.71
C ALA A 264 -29.91 -33.87 4.73
N PRO A 265 -30.56 -32.81 4.21
CA PRO A 265 -31.61 -32.95 3.20
C PRO A 265 -31.03 -33.53 1.88
N PRO A 266 -31.85 -33.87 0.88
CA PRO A 266 -31.32 -34.25 -0.43
C PRO A 266 -30.39 -33.17 -0.98
N PHE A 267 -29.24 -33.58 -1.52
CA PHE A 267 -28.15 -32.67 -1.90
C PHE A 267 -28.56 -31.62 -2.94
N GLY A 268 -29.40 -31.97 -3.92
CA GLY A 268 -29.84 -31.04 -4.98
C GLY A 268 -30.59 -29.81 -4.44
N PRO A 269 -31.67 -29.98 -3.68
CA PRO A 269 -32.38 -28.89 -3.01
C PRO A 269 -31.51 -28.07 -2.06
N PHE A 270 -30.63 -28.73 -1.29
CA PHE A 270 -29.66 -28.04 -0.46
C PHE A 270 -28.72 -27.15 -1.27
N LEU A 271 -28.16 -27.68 -2.36
CA LEU A 271 -27.28 -26.95 -3.26
C LEU A 271 -27.99 -25.74 -3.88
N LEU A 272 -29.28 -25.86 -4.23
CA LEU A 272 -30.09 -24.73 -4.72
C LEU A 272 -30.19 -23.62 -3.67
N VAL A 273 -30.61 -23.94 -2.44
CA VAL A 273 -30.73 -22.95 -1.37
C VAL A 273 -29.37 -22.34 -1.04
N TYR A 274 -28.32 -23.15 -1.01
CA TYR A 274 -26.94 -22.69 -0.82
C TYR A 274 -26.50 -21.71 -1.92
N LEU A 275 -26.80 -22.00 -3.19
CA LEU A 275 -26.50 -21.12 -4.33
C LEU A 275 -27.23 -19.78 -4.22
N LEU A 276 -28.50 -19.79 -3.79
CA LEU A 276 -29.27 -18.57 -3.55
C LEU A 276 -28.70 -17.76 -2.37
N ALA A 277 -28.35 -18.43 -1.28
CA ALA A 277 -27.70 -17.81 -0.12
C ALA A 277 -26.36 -17.18 -0.49
N LEU A 278 -25.53 -17.90 -1.26
CA LEU A 278 -24.24 -17.41 -1.75
C LEU A 278 -24.42 -16.21 -2.68
N ALA A 279 -25.39 -16.27 -3.61
CA ALA A 279 -25.67 -15.16 -4.53
C ALA A 279 -26.11 -13.90 -3.78
N ALA A 280 -27.03 -14.03 -2.82
CA ALA A 280 -27.49 -12.92 -1.98
C ALA A 280 -26.37 -12.36 -1.11
N GLY A 281 -25.55 -13.23 -0.50
CA GLY A 281 -24.38 -12.83 0.28
C GLY A 281 -23.38 -12.01 -0.54
N VAL A 282 -23.04 -12.46 -1.75
CA VAL A 282 -22.14 -11.73 -2.66
C VAL A 282 -22.74 -10.41 -3.12
N LEU A 283 -24.04 -10.39 -3.48
CA LEU A 283 -24.73 -9.20 -3.99
C LEU A 283 -24.91 -8.12 -2.91
N SER A 284 -25.05 -8.53 -1.65
CA SER A 284 -25.18 -7.62 -0.50
C SER A 284 -23.91 -6.81 -0.22
N HIS A 285 -22.75 -7.25 -0.74
CA HIS A 285 -21.43 -6.70 -0.41
C HIS A 285 -21.07 -6.69 1.09
N VAL A 286 -21.85 -7.35 1.94
CA VAL A 286 -21.54 -7.50 3.37
C VAL A 286 -20.24 -8.29 3.51
N PRO A 287 -19.29 -7.85 4.38
CA PRO A 287 -18.07 -8.60 4.66
C PRO A 287 -18.34 -10.06 5.00
N GLY A 288 -17.72 -10.98 4.24
CA GLY A 288 -17.95 -12.43 4.36
C GLY A 288 -19.38 -12.90 4.05
N GLY A 289 -20.30 -12.03 3.62
CA GLY A 289 -21.72 -12.35 3.47
C GLY A 289 -22.41 -12.71 4.79
N VAL A 290 -21.83 -12.32 5.92
CA VAL A 290 -22.31 -12.64 7.27
C VAL A 290 -23.70 -12.03 7.49
N GLY A 291 -24.61 -12.81 8.07
CA GLY A 291 -26.00 -12.43 8.32
C GLY A 291 -26.91 -12.76 7.14
N VAL A 292 -26.59 -12.33 5.92
CA VAL A 292 -27.45 -12.57 4.74
C VAL A 292 -27.42 -14.05 4.31
N PHE A 293 -26.24 -14.66 4.29
CA PHE A 293 -26.07 -16.07 3.93
C PHE A 293 -26.77 -16.98 4.94
N GLU A 294 -26.54 -16.72 6.24
CA GLU A 294 -27.15 -17.45 7.35
C GLU A 294 -28.67 -17.27 7.38
N ALA A 295 -29.18 -16.06 7.10
CA ALA A 295 -30.62 -15.78 7.08
C ALA A 295 -31.38 -16.63 6.07
N ILE A 296 -30.83 -16.79 4.87
CA ILE A 296 -31.49 -17.59 3.83
C ILE A 296 -31.48 -19.08 4.19
N LEU A 297 -30.39 -19.57 4.79
CA LEU A 297 -30.29 -20.97 5.20
C LEU A 297 -31.16 -21.28 6.41
N LEU A 298 -31.19 -20.41 7.42
CA LEU A 298 -32.07 -20.54 8.58
C LEU A 298 -33.54 -20.44 8.14
N ALA A 299 -33.92 -19.47 7.31
CA ALA A 299 -35.29 -19.36 6.80
C ALA A 299 -35.74 -20.61 5.99
N ALA A 300 -34.82 -21.30 5.31
CA ALA A 300 -35.17 -22.46 4.49
C ALA A 300 -35.17 -23.80 5.26
N PHE A 301 -34.37 -23.91 6.34
CA PHE A 301 -34.11 -25.20 6.99
C PHE A 301 -34.30 -25.21 8.52
N ALA A 302 -34.45 -24.06 9.20
CA ALA A 302 -34.56 -24.01 10.66
C ALA A 302 -35.75 -24.82 11.19
N ASP A 303 -36.91 -24.74 10.52
CA ASP A 303 -38.13 -25.48 10.91
C ASP A 303 -37.94 -27.00 10.90
N LYS A 304 -37.03 -27.53 10.07
CA LYS A 304 -36.79 -28.97 9.92
C LYS A 304 -35.60 -29.47 10.73
N LEU A 305 -34.51 -28.69 10.76
CA LEU A 305 -33.23 -29.11 11.35
C LEU A 305 -33.03 -28.57 12.78
N GLY A 306 -33.94 -27.72 13.25
CA GLY A 306 -33.76 -26.92 14.46
C GLY A 306 -32.84 -25.72 14.20
N ALA A 307 -33.18 -24.58 14.80
CA ALA A 307 -32.39 -23.37 14.65
C ALA A 307 -30.98 -23.54 15.24
N ALA A 308 -30.84 -24.14 16.44
CA ALA A 308 -29.55 -24.26 17.13
C ALA A 308 -28.55 -25.21 16.43
N PRO A 309 -28.93 -26.44 16.00
CA PRO A 309 -28.02 -27.30 15.25
C PRO A 309 -27.59 -26.72 13.89
N LEU A 310 -28.51 -26.04 13.19
CA LEU A 310 -28.19 -25.37 11.94
C LEU A 310 -27.24 -24.19 12.16
N ALA A 311 -27.45 -23.39 13.21
CA ALA A 311 -26.55 -22.30 13.59
C ALA A 311 -25.16 -22.83 13.99
N ALA A 312 -25.07 -23.96 14.69
CA ALA A 312 -23.81 -24.63 15.01
C ALA A 312 -23.05 -25.06 13.74
N ALA A 313 -23.75 -25.69 12.79
CA ALA A 313 -23.18 -26.10 11.50
C ALA A 313 -22.67 -24.88 10.68
N LEU A 314 -23.43 -23.78 10.67
CA LEU A 314 -23.03 -22.53 10.00
C LEU A 314 -21.80 -21.91 10.64
N LEU A 315 -21.72 -21.88 11.98
CA LEU A 315 -20.56 -21.36 12.71
C LEU A 315 -19.31 -22.19 12.44
N LEU A 316 -19.41 -23.52 12.50
CA LEU A 316 -18.31 -24.44 12.16
C LEU A 316 -17.88 -24.30 10.70
N TYR A 317 -18.83 -24.14 9.77
CA TYR A 317 -18.55 -23.84 8.37
C TYR A 317 -17.70 -22.56 8.23
N ARG A 318 -18.02 -21.49 8.97
CA ARG A 318 -17.22 -20.25 8.95
C ARG A 318 -15.83 -20.46 9.53
N MET A 319 -15.69 -21.22 10.61
CA MET A 319 -14.38 -21.52 11.19
C MET A 319 -13.49 -22.30 10.22
N ILE A 320 -14.05 -23.32 9.55
CA ILE A 320 -13.32 -24.20 8.63
C ILE A 320 -13.04 -23.53 7.28
N TYR A 321 -14.02 -22.83 6.70
CA TYR A 321 -13.93 -22.34 5.31
C TYR A 321 -13.48 -20.87 5.17
N VAL A 322 -13.58 -20.07 6.25
CA VAL A 322 -13.25 -18.64 6.22
C VAL A 322 -12.09 -18.30 7.15
N VAL A 323 -12.19 -18.65 8.43
CA VAL A 323 -11.21 -18.23 9.46
C VAL A 323 -9.90 -19.00 9.35
N LEU A 324 -9.97 -20.33 9.29
CA LEU A 324 -8.77 -21.17 9.24
C LEU A 324 -7.91 -20.89 7.98
N PRO A 325 -8.46 -20.79 6.75
CA PRO A 325 -7.68 -20.45 5.57
C PRO A 325 -7.07 -19.05 5.64
N LEU A 326 -7.75 -18.08 6.27
CA LEU A 326 -7.20 -16.74 6.50
C LEU A 326 -5.94 -16.80 7.37
N LEU A 327 -5.99 -17.53 8.49
CA LEU A 327 -4.85 -17.71 9.39
C LEU A 327 -3.67 -18.38 8.66
N ILE A 328 -3.95 -19.45 7.90
CA ILE A 328 -2.93 -20.15 7.09
C ILE A 328 -2.35 -19.19 6.03
N ALA A 329 -3.18 -18.37 5.39
CA ALA A 329 -2.73 -17.38 4.41
C ALA A 329 -1.80 -16.34 5.04
N CYS A 330 -2.13 -15.83 6.23
CA CYS A 330 -1.25 -14.93 6.98
C CYS A 330 0.10 -15.59 7.29
N VAL A 331 0.10 -16.83 7.77
CA VAL A 331 1.33 -17.59 8.04
C VAL A 331 2.14 -17.81 6.76
N PHE A 332 1.52 -18.21 5.66
CA PHE A 332 2.22 -18.39 4.38
C PHE A 332 2.84 -17.10 3.84
N LEU A 333 2.14 -15.96 3.97
CA LEU A 333 2.70 -14.66 3.60
C LEU A 333 3.92 -14.31 4.45
N LEU A 334 3.88 -14.60 5.76
CA LEU A 334 5.02 -14.39 6.66
C LEU A 334 6.17 -15.35 6.35
N VAL A 335 5.92 -16.66 6.20
CA VAL A 335 6.97 -17.65 5.88
C VAL A 335 7.67 -17.31 4.57
N ASN A 336 6.94 -16.93 3.52
CA ASN A 336 7.53 -16.49 2.26
C ASN A 336 8.38 -15.21 2.42
N GLU A 337 8.06 -14.35 3.38
CA GLU A 337 8.91 -13.21 3.72
C GLU A 337 10.16 -13.62 4.51
N ALA A 338 10.01 -14.48 5.51
CA ALA A 338 11.11 -14.99 6.34
C ALA A 338 12.17 -15.71 5.50
N GLN A 339 11.76 -16.66 4.64
CA GLN A 339 12.68 -17.41 3.79
C GLN A 339 13.57 -16.50 2.94
N ARG A 340 13.03 -15.37 2.47
CA ARG A 340 13.77 -14.38 1.68
C ARG A 340 14.71 -13.53 2.51
N LEU A 341 14.36 -13.22 3.76
CA LEU A 341 15.26 -12.53 4.70
C LEU A 341 16.49 -13.39 5.03
N PHE A 342 16.34 -14.73 5.03
CA PHE A 342 17.43 -15.66 5.32
C PHE A 342 18.26 -16.08 4.09
N GLN A 343 17.68 -16.16 2.90
CA GLN A 343 18.35 -16.78 1.74
C GLN A 343 19.31 -15.87 0.92
N THR A 344 19.41 -14.56 1.15
CA THR A 344 20.27 -13.73 0.28
C THR A 344 20.72 -12.40 0.91
N GLN A 345 22.00 -12.29 1.28
CA GLN A 345 22.65 -11.01 1.66
C GLN A 345 22.76 -10.01 0.49
N GLN A 346 22.62 -10.44 -0.77
CA GLN A 346 22.72 -9.56 -1.96
C GLN A 346 21.38 -9.15 -2.59
N SER A 347 20.24 -9.73 -2.19
CA SER A 347 18.92 -9.42 -2.77
C SER A 347 17.96 -8.75 -1.77
N LEU A 348 18.49 -7.87 -0.92
CA LEU A 348 17.70 -6.92 -0.11
C LEU A 348 16.84 -5.96 -0.95
N ARG A 349 16.91 -6.02 -2.29
CA ARG A 349 16.28 -5.05 -3.19
C ARG A 349 14.74 -5.09 -3.24
N VAL A 350 14.06 -6.11 -2.71
CA VAL A 350 12.58 -6.12 -2.65
C VAL A 350 12.05 -6.97 -1.47
N ALA A 351 12.25 -6.54 -0.23
CA ALA A 351 11.39 -7.00 0.87
C ALA A 351 9.94 -6.55 0.60
N SER A 352 8.95 -7.37 0.94
CA SER A 352 7.58 -7.28 0.42
C SER A 352 6.75 -6.13 0.94
N GLY A 353 7.18 -5.53 2.05
CA GLY A 353 6.34 -4.63 2.80
C GLY A 353 5.16 -5.32 3.51
N LEU A 354 4.99 -6.64 3.43
CA LEU A 354 3.77 -7.35 3.87
C LEU A 354 3.82 -7.83 5.32
N ALA A 355 5.00 -8.05 5.90
CA ALA A 355 5.10 -8.56 7.27
C ALA A 355 4.37 -7.66 8.28
N ALA A 356 4.65 -6.36 8.29
CA ALA A 356 4.03 -5.43 9.22
C ALA A 356 2.49 -5.33 9.07
N PRO A 357 1.91 -5.19 7.86
CA PRO A 357 0.47 -5.26 7.66
C PRO A 357 -0.17 -6.59 8.08
N VAL A 358 0.47 -7.74 7.80
CA VAL A 358 -0.08 -9.06 8.17
C VAL A 358 -0.05 -9.25 9.69
N LEU A 359 1.06 -8.89 10.34
CA LEU A 359 1.18 -8.93 11.80
C LEU A 359 0.18 -7.98 12.48
N ALA A 360 -0.04 -6.80 11.91
CA ALA A 360 -1.07 -5.89 12.39
C ALA A 360 -2.48 -6.50 12.32
N VAL A 361 -2.80 -7.26 11.26
CA VAL A 361 -4.08 -7.98 11.16
C VAL A 361 -4.18 -9.09 12.20
N LEU A 362 -3.12 -9.88 12.41
CA LEU A 362 -3.12 -10.94 13.43
C LEU A 362 -3.30 -10.38 14.84
N VAL A 363 -2.67 -9.25 15.14
CA VAL A 363 -2.84 -8.54 16.43
C VAL A 363 -4.24 -7.94 16.56
N PHE A 364 -4.79 -7.39 15.47
CA PHE A 364 -6.17 -6.91 15.48
C PHE A 364 -7.16 -8.06 15.75
N LEU A 365 -6.99 -9.20 15.07
CA LEU A 365 -7.81 -10.40 15.29
C LEU A 365 -7.65 -10.94 16.72
N SER A 366 -6.43 -10.93 17.25
CA SER A 366 -6.16 -11.28 18.64
C SER A 366 -6.95 -10.39 19.61
N GLY A 367 -7.03 -9.08 19.33
CA GLY A 367 -7.84 -8.15 20.10
C GLY A 367 -9.35 -8.40 19.99
N VAL A 368 -9.85 -8.79 18.80
CA VAL A 368 -11.25 -9.19 18.61
C VAL A 368 -11.60 -10.41 19.46
N VAL A 369 -10.75 -11.45 19.44
CA VAL A 369 -10.96 -12.68 20.21
C VAL A 369 -11.06 -12.39 21.71
N LEU A 370 -10.12 -11.60 22.26
CA LEU A 370 -10.15 -11.22 23.68
C LEU A 370 -11.41 -10.43 24.06
N LEU A 371 -11.90 -9.54 23.19
CA LEU A 371 -13.13 -8.79 23.44
C LEU A 371 -14.38 -9.68 23.38
N PHE A 372 -14.46 -10.57 22.40
CA PHE A 372 -15.61 -11.47 22.26
C PHE A 372 -15.66 -12.49 23.40
N SER A 373 -14.51 -13.04 23.79
CA SER A 373 -14.36 -13.88 24.97
C SER A 373 -14.79 -13.20 26.26
N GLY A 374 -14.49 -11.90 26.40
CA GLY A 374 -14.94 -11.10 27.54
C GLY A 374 -16.45 -10.81 27.56
N ALA A 375 -17.13 -10.97 26.41
CA ALA A 375 -18.57 -10.73 26.27
C ALA A 375 -19.41 -12.00 26.40
N THR A 376 -18.85 -13.19 26.16
CA THR A 376 -19.54 -14.47 26.32
C THR A 376 -19.45 -15.00 27.76
N PRO A 377 -20.51 -15.63 28.30
CA PRO A 377 -20.44 -16.33 29.58
C PRO A 377 -19.42 -17.48 29.51
N GLU A 378 -18.66 -17.69 30.59
CA GLU A 378 -17.81 -18.87 30.71
C GLU A 378 -18.66 -20.09 31.02
N ILE A 379 -18.38 -21.20 30.34
CA ILE A 379 -19.07 -22.46 30.56
C ILE A 379 -18.52 -23.10 31.86
N ASP A 380 -19.41 -23.32 32.83
CA ASP A 380 -19.09 -23.75 34.20
C ASP A 380 -18.26 -25.04 34.29
N THR A 381 -18.28 -25.91 33.28
CA THR A 381 -17.58 -27.20 33.28
C THR A 381 -16.04 -27.08 33.33
N ARG A 382 -15.46 -25.98 32.83
CA ARG A 382 -14.01 -25.74 32.94
C ARG A 382 -13.61 -25.19 34.31
N LEU A 383 -14.52 -24.49 34.98
CA LEU A 383 -14.30 -23.87 36.29
C LEU A 383 -14.34 -24.88 37.43
N GLU A 384 -15.11 -25.97 37.32
CA GLU A 384 -15.15 -27.05 38.34
C GLU A 384 -13.78 -27.70 38.61
N ASN A 385 -12.93 -27.81 37.59
CA ASN A 385 -11.58 -28.39 37.73
C ASN A 385 -10.54 -27.40 38.32
N ILE A 386 -10.83 -26.09 38.35
CA ILE A 386 -9.88 -25.02 38.72
C ILE A 386 -10.30 -24.28 40.00
N GLY A 387 -11.58 -24.35 40.37
CA GLY A 387 -12.17 -23.64 41.51
C GLY A 387 -11.50 -23.91 42.87
N PHE A 388 -10.67 -24.95 42.98
CA PHE A 388 -9.91 -25.26 44.20
C PHE A 388 -8.58 -24.48 44.32
N LEU A 389 -8.02 -23.95 43.22
CA LEU A 389 -6.66 -23.37 43.19
C LEU A 389 -6.62 -21.85 42.95
N ILE A 390 -7.63 -21.25 42.32
CA ILE A 390 -7.60 -19.84 41.92
C ILE A 390 -8.70 -19.02 42.63
N PRO A 391 -8.36 -17.92 43.33
CA PRO A 391 -9.36 -17.04 43.95
C PRO A 391 -10.31 -16.42 42.91
N HIS A 392 -11.62 -16.43 43.19
CA HIS A 392 -12.67 -15.85 42.33
C HIS A 392 -12.42 -14.38 41.92
N ARG A 393 -11.77 -13.59 42.78
CA ARG A 393 -11.38 -12.20 42.46
C ARG A 393 -10.33 -12.11 41.35
N LEU A 394 -9.44 -13.10 41.25
CA LEU A 394 -8.41 -13.15 40.21
C LEU A 394 -9.02 -13.49 38.85
N ILE A 395 -10.07 -14.33 38.82
CA ILE A 395 -10.82 -14.68 37.60
C ILE A 395 -11.51 -13.41 37.06
N ASP A 396 -12.26 -12.70 37.91
CA ASP A 396 -12.92 -11.43 37.55
C ASP A 396 -11.92 -10.38 37.03
N ALA A 397 -10.77 -10.23 37.69
CA ALA A 397 -9.72 -9.31 37.27
C ALA A 397 -9.09 -9.72 35.93
N SER A 398 -8.95 -11.03 35.67
CA SER A 398 -8.40 -11.56 34.43
C SER A 398 -9.32 -11.30 33.24
N HIS A 399 -10.64 -11.45 33.41
CA HIS A 399 -11.64 -11.05 32.40
C HIS A 399 -11.55 -9.57 32.05
N PHE A 400 -11.51 -8.71 33.06
CA PHE A 400 -11.40 -7.27 32.86
C PHE A 400 -10.09 -6.89 32.14
N GLY A 401 -8.97 -7.46 32.60
CA GLY A 401 -7.66 -7.24 31.99
C GLY A 401 -7.57 -7.73 30.54
N ALA A 402 -8.12 -8.90 30.22
CA ALA A 402 -8.15 -9.44 28.87
C ALA A 402 -8.91 -8.52 27.90
N SER A 403 -10.05 -7.98 28.31
CA SER A 403 -10.83 -7.03 27.50
C SER A 403 -10.09 -5.72 27.24
N LEU A 404 -9.39 -5.19 28.25
CA LEU A 404 -8.55 -3.99 28.12
C LEU A 404 -7.39 -4.22 27.14
N ILE A 405 -6.71 -5.37 27.26
CA ILE A 405 -5.67 -5.80 26.32
C ILE A 405 -6.25 -5.92 24.91
N GLY A 406 -7.48 -6.44 24.78
CA GLY A 406 -8.20 -6.53 23.52
C GLY A 406 -8.30 -5.20 22.79
N VAL A 407 -8.80 -4.14 23.46
CA VAL A 407 -8.89 -2.78 22.89
C VAL A 407 -7.51 -2.22 22.54
N LEU A 408 -6.53 -2.38 23.42
CA LEU A 408 -5.17 -1.90 23.16
C LEU A 408 -4.56 -2.57 21.93
N CYS A 409 -4.79 -3.86 21.72
CA CYS A 409 -4.36 -4.59 20.51
C CYS A 409 -5.03 -4.03 19.24
N LEU A 410 -6.33 -3.71 19.27
CA LEU A 410 -7.02 -3.08 18.12
C LEU A 410 -6.38 -1.75 17.72
N LEU A 411 -6.01 -0.93 18.71
CA LEU A 411 -5.39 0.39 18.50
C LEU A 411 -3.92 0.26 18.05
N LEU A 412 -3.16 -0.66 18.66
CA LEU A 412 -1.74 -0.87 18.35
C LEU A 412 -1.51 -1.55 16.99
N ALA A 413 -2.50 -2.26 16.45
CA ALA A 413 -2.46 -2.76 15.07
C ALA A 413 -2.12 -1.65 14.06
N GLN A 414 -2.62 -0.43 14.25
CA GLN A 414 -2.26 0.71 13.40
C GLN A 414 -0.77 1.07 13.52
N GLY A 415 -0.23 1.08 14.75
CA GLY A 415 1.16 1.37 15.03
C GLY A 415 2.11 0.33 14.43
N LEU A 416 1.75 -0.95 14.52
CA LEU A 416 2.48 -2.05 13.89
C LEU A 416 2.50 -1.93 12.37
N ARG A 417 1.35 -1.63 11.74
CA ARG A 417 1.30 -1.41 10.28
C ARG A 417 2.24 -0.28 9.85
N ARG A 418 2.41 0.74 10.70
CA ARG A 418 3.34 1.88 10.50
C ARG A 418 4.78 1.57 10.93
N ARG A 419 5.09 0.31 11.24
CA ARG A 419 6.44 -0.21 11.57
C ARG A 419 7.07 0.41 12.83
N LEU A 420 6.25 0.85 13.79
CA LEU A 420 6.73 1.47 15.02
C LEU A 420 7.33 0.45 15.99
N SER A 421 8.55 0.70 16.44
CA SER A 421 9.26 -0.13 17.43
C SER A 421 8.57 -0.12 18.79
N ALA A 422 8.05 1.03 19.23
CA ALA A 422 7.29 1.16 20.48
C ALA A 422 5.98 0.35 20.43
N ALA A 423 5.28 0.35 19.29
CA ALA A 423 4.07 -0.46 19.11
C ALA A 423 4.39 -1.96 19.17
N TRP A 424 5.50 -2.38 18.58
CA TRP A 424 5.99 -3.76 18.66
C TRP A 424 6.25 -4.19 20.10
N MET A 425 7.00 -3.39 20.86
CA MET A 425 7.35 -3.73 22.25
C MET A 425 6.10 -3.83 23.13
N LEU A 426 5.21 -2.83 23.05
CA LEU A 426 3.99 -2.81 23.84
C LEU A 426 3.06 -3.98 23.47
N THR A 427 2.89 -4.26 22.18
CA THR A 427 2.08 -5.39 21.73
C THR A 427 2.65 -6.73 22.20
N MET A 428 3.98 -6.88 22.18
CA MET A 428 4.62 -8.11 22.67
C MET A 428 4.27 -8.37 24.13
N VAL A 429 4.42 -7.35 24.98
CA VAL A 429 4.06 -7.43 26.41
C VAL A 429 2.58 -7.72 26.59
N LEU A 430 1.71 -7.02 25.85
CA LEU A 430 0.26 -7.20 25.91
C LEU A 430 -0.19 -8.60 25.48
N LEU A 431 0.37 -9.17 24.41
CA LEU A 431 0.02 -10.53 23.96
C LEU A 431 0.48 -11.60 24.96
N LEU A 432 1.68 -11.48 25.52
CA LEU A 432 2.17 -12.42 26.53
C LEU A 432 1.35 -12.33 27.83
N THR A 433 0.99 -11.11 28.23
CA THR A 433 0.12 -10.89 29.39
C THR A 433 -1.29 -11.39 29.11
N GLY A 434 -1.83 -11.14 27.90
CA GLY A 434 -3.13 -11.63 27.47
C GLY A 434 -3.21 -13.16 27.46
N ALA A 435 -2.16 -13.83 26.98
CA ALA A 435 -2.06 -15.30 27.04
C ALA A 435 -2.11 -15.82 28.49
N LEU A 436 -1.40 -15.16 29.40
CA LEU A 436 -1.42 -15.50 30.82
C LEU A 436 -2.82 -15.29 31.42
N LEU A 437 -3.46 -14.16 31.12
CA LEU A 437 -4.80 -13.84 31.62
C LEU A 437 -5.86 -14.81 31.08
N SER A 438 -5.81 -15.21 29.80
CA SER A 438 -6.72 -16.22 29.23
C SER A 438 -6.58 -17.59 29.92
N LEU A 439 -5.37 -17.98 30.31
CA LEU A 439 -5.16 -19.22 31.09
C LEU A 439 -5.71 -19.11 32.52
N LEU A 440 -5.60 -17.94 33.16
CA LEU A 440 -6.10 -17.68 34.51
C LEU A 440 -7.63 -17.51 34.58
N LYS A 441 -8.26 -17.15 33.45
CA LYS A 441 -9.71 -16.91 33.31
C LYS A 441 -10.53 -18.21 33.46
N GLY A 442 -10.23 -19.18 32.60
CA GLY A 442 -10.97 -20.44 32.48
C GLY A 442 -10.15 -21.55 31.80
N PHE A 443 -8.81 -21.43 31.82
CA PHE A 443 -7.87 -22.30 31.10
C PHE A 443 -8.16 -22.36 29.59
N ASP A 444 -8.42 -21.18 29.00
CA ASP A 444 -8.70 -21.02 27.57
C ASP A 444 -7.40 -21.12 26.77
N TRP A 445 -6.89 -22.35 26.64
CA TRP A 445 -5.65 -22.67 25.92
C TRP A 445 -5.72 -22.29 24.44
N GLU A 446 -6.93 -22.27 23.85
CA GLU A 446 -7.16 -21.84 22.47
C GLU A 446 -6.75 -20.37 22.28
N GLU A 447 -7.25 -19.47 23.13
CA GLU A 447 -6.90 -18.05 23.10
C GLU A 447 -5.43 -17.81 23.41
N ALA A 448 -4.91 -18.48 24.45
CA ALA A 448 -3.52 -18.36 24.85
C ALA A 448 -2.58 -18.81 23.72
N SER A 449 -2.91 -19.90 23.02
CA SER A 449 -2.12 -20.39 21.89
C SER A 449 -2.09 -19.39 20.72
N LEU A 450 -3.22 -18.73 20.43
CA LEU A 450 -3.31 -17.70 19.40
C LEU A 450 -2.45 -16.48 19.75
N MET A 451 -2.50 -16.02 21.01
CA MET A 451 -1.70 -14.91 21.50
C MET A 451 -0.20 -15.23 21.42
N ILE A 452 0.20 -16.42 21.89
CA ILE A 452 1.59 -16.88 21.89
C ILE A 452 2.10 -17.02 20.44
N MET A 453 1.32 -17.63 19.56
CA MET A 453 1.68 -17.74 18.14
C MET A 453 1.91 -16.35 17.52
N THR A 454 1.02 -15.39 17.78
CA THR A 454 1.14 -14.02 17.27
C THR A 454 2.37 -13.31 17.86
N ALA A 455 2.67 -13.52 19.16
CA ALA A 455 3.86 -12.99 19.81
C ALA A 455 5.15 -13.58 19.22
N VAL A 456 5.22 -14.89 18.98
CA VAL A 456 6.37 -15.54 18.33
C VAL A 456 6.59 -14.99 16.92
N LEU A 457 5.53 -14.84 16.14
CA LEU A 457 5.62 -14.24 14.79
C LEU A 457 6.11 -12.79 14.86
N LEU A 458 5.62 -11.98 15.80
CA LEU A 458 6.14 -10.62 16.02
C LEU A 458 7.63 -10.62 16.40
N ALA A 459 8.08 -11.60 17.19
CA ALA A 459 9.48 -11.70 17.63
C ALA A 459 10.40 -12.05 16.45
N ILE A 460 10.01 -13.00 15.61
CA ILE A 460 10.75 -13.39 14.39
C ILE A 460 10.94 -12.18 13.47
N PHE A 461 9.89 -11.36 13.30
CA PHE A 461 9.90 -10.20 12.42
C PHE A 461 10.29 -8.88 13.10
N ARG A 462 11.00 -8.91 14.25
CA ARG A 462 11.45 -7.68 14.97
C ARG A 462 12.12 -6.66 14.06
N ARG A 463 12.95 -7.10 13.10
CA ARG A 463 13.67 -6.22 12.14
C ARG A 463 12.74 -5.42 11.22
N SER A 464 11.48 -5.82 11.08
CA SER A 464 10.47 -5.09 10.29
C SER A 464 9.98 -3.81 10.97
N PHE A 465 10.21 -3.65 12.27
CA PHE A 465 9.75 -2.53 13.09
C PHE A 465 10.91 -1.62 13.49
N TYR A 466 11.54 -1.00 12.49
CA TYR A 466 12.75 -0.20 12.65
C TYR A 466 12.49 1.24 13.14
N ARG A 467 11.26 1.76 13.01
CA ARG A 467 10.98 3.18 13.23
C ARG A 467 10.92 3.50 14.73
N ALA A 468 11.84 4.34 15.20
CA ALA A 468 11.79 4.93 16.53
C ALA A 468 10.88 6.17 16.52
N SER A 469 9.62 6.01 16.93
CA SER A 469 8.75 7.17 17.18
C SER A 469 7.87 6.94 18.40
N ARG A 470 7.46 8.04 19.04
CA ARG A 470 6.54 7.97 20.17
C ARG A 470 5.15 7.57 19.65
N LEU A 471 4.46 6.67 20.36
CA LEU A 471 3.07 6.29 20.03
C LEU A 471 2.14 7.51 20.02
N THR A 472 2.52 8.57 20.74
CA THR A 472 1.82 9.84 20.84
C THR A 472 1.81 10.67 19.56
N GLU A 473 2.74 10.41 18.63
CA GLU A 473 2.91 11.13 17.36
C GLU A 473 2.21 10.40 16.18
N LEU A 474 1.46 9.33 16.47
CA LEU A 474 0.68 8.63 15.46
C LEU A 474 -0.39 9.57 14.88
N PRO A 475 -0.40 9.83 13.55
CA PRO A 475 -1.48 10.60 12.95
C PRO A 475 -2.80 9.82 13.04
N PHE A 476 -3.87 10.54 13.35
CA PHE A 476 -5.22 10.00 13.45
C PHE A 476 -5.62 9.26 12.17
N SER A 477 -5.98 7.97 12.28
CA SER A 477 -6.54 7.20 11.16
C SER A 477 -8.01 6.90 11.43
N PRO A 478 -8.96 7.55 10.73
CA PRO A 478 -10.38 7.34 10.95
C PRO A 478 -10.80 5.89 10.66
N LEU A 479 -10.12 5.20 9.75
CA LEU A 479 -10.43 3.82 9.38
C LEU A 479 -10.23 2.84 10.54
N TYR A 480 -9.09 2.90 11.24
CA TYR A 480 -8.81 1.99 12.36
C TYR A 480 -9.66 2.31 13.58
N LEU A 481 -9.94 3.59 13.82
CA LEU A 481 -10.86 3.99 14.87
C LEU A 481 -12.25 3.43 14.60
N VAL A 482 -12.79 3.65 13.40
CA VAL A 482 -14.13 3.14 13.03
C VAL A 482 -14.17 1.62 13.10
N ALA A 483 -13.13 0.91 12.63
CA ALA A 483 -13.04 -0.54 12.78
C ALA A 483 -13.06 -0.98 14.26
N SER A 484 -12.32 -0.28 15.13
CA SER A 484 -12.27 -0.59 16.57
C SER A 484 -13.62 -0.31 17.24
N VAL A 485 -14.29 0.79 16.88
CA VAL A 485 -15.65 1.11 17.35
C VAL A 485 -16.67 0.07 16.87
N CYS A 486 -16.57 -0.41 15.63
CA CYS A 486 -17.44 -1.50 15.14
C CYS A 486 -17.21 -2.80 15.90
N VAL A 487 -15.95 -3.19 16.18
CA VAL A 487 -15.64 -4.39 16.98
C VAL A 487 -16.21 -4.25 18.40
N LEU A 488 -16.01 -3.10 19.03
CA LEU A 488 -16.59 -2.83 20.34
C LEU A 488 -18.13 -2.90 20.27
N GLY A 489 -18.75 -2.28 19.27
CA GLY A 489 -20.19 -2.34 18.99
C GLY A 489 -20.71 -3.77 18.85
N ALA A 490 -20.02 -4.61 18.08
CA ALA A 490 -20.33 -6.03 17.92
C ALA A 490 -20.20 -6.79 19.25
N SER A 491 -19.18 -6.47 20.05
CA SER A 491 -18.98 -7.06 21.38
C SER A 491 -20.08 -6.63 22.37
N ILE A 492 -20.55 -5.37 22.33
CA ILE A 492 -21.71 -4.92 23.11
C ILE A 492 -22.95 -5.70 22.71
N TRP A 493 -23.19 -5.81 21.41
CA TRP A 493 -24.34 -6.53 20.89
C TRP A 493 -24.29 -8.02 21.27
N LEU A 494 -23.11 -8.66 21.19
CA LEU A 494 -22.89 -10.05 21.62
C LEU A 494 -23.17 -10.24 23.11
N LEU A 495 -22.74 -9.29 23.94
CA LEU A 495 -23.02 -9.29 25.38
C LEU A 495 -24.53 -9.19 25.65
N LEU A 496 -25.22 -8.24 25.00
CA LEU A 496 -26.67 -8.05 25.16
C LEU A 496 -27.45 -9.30 24.72
N PHE A 497 -26.99 -9.94 23.65
CA PHE A 497 -27.53 -11.22 23.20
C PHE A 497 -27.26 -12.32 24.24
N ALA A 498 -26.03 -12.41 24.75
CA ALA A 498 -25.65 -13.49 25.64
C ALA A 498 -26.29 -13.46 27.03
N TYR A 499 -26.70 -12.27 27.48
CA TYR A 499 -27.38 -12.05 28.74
C TYR A 499 -28.85 -11.61 28.54
N GLN A 500 -29.49 -12.04 27.46
CA GLN A 500 -30.89 -11.67 27.15
C GLN A 500 -31.91 -12.20 28.17
N ASP A 501 -31.62 -13.35 28.79
CA ASP A 501 -32.51 -14.04 29.73
C ASP A 501 -32.22 -13.72 31.22
N VAL A 502 -31.25 -12.83 31.48
CA VAL A 502 -30.88 -12.42 32.85
C VAL A 502 -31.59 -11.10 33.22
N PRO A 503 -32.35 -11.03 34.33
CA PRO A 503 -33.03 -9.80 34.72
C PRO A 503 -32.02 -8.70 35.07
N TYR A 504 -31.98 -7.63 34.28
CA TYR A 504 -31.13 -6.46 34.53
C TYR A 504 -31.65 -5.67 35.74
N SER A 505 -30.82 -5.49 36.77
CA SER A 505 -31.15 -4.64 37.93
C SER A 505 -31.11 -3.15 37.56
N HIS A 506 -32.09 -2.36 38.00
CA HIS A 506 -32.18 -0.90 37.77
C HIS A 506 -31.21 -0.06 38.63
N GLN A 507 -29.93 -0.41 38.70
CA GLN A 507 -28.92 0.38 39.43
C GLN A 507 -28.34 1.51 38.56
N LEU A 508 -27.58 2.45 39.14
CA LEU A 508 -26.94 3.56 38.43
C LEU A 508 -25.52 3.16 37.99
N TRP A 509 -25.11 3.50 36.76
CA TRP A 509 -23.88 3.02 36.09
C TRP A 509 -22.56 3.21 36.85
N TRP A 510 -22.47 4.14 37.81
CA TRP A 510 -21.29 4.30 38.67
C TRP A 510 -21.26 3.37 39.90
N GLN A 511 -22.42 2.93 40.40
CA GLN A 511 -22.53 1.90 41.45
C GLN A 511 -22.23 0.50 40.88
N PHE A 512 -22.50 0.29 39.59
CA PHE A 512 -22.22 -0.94 38.81
C PHE A 512 -20.73 -1.35 38.70
N THR A 513 -19.79 -0.42 38.85
CA THR A 513 -18.35 -0.73 38.70
C THR A 513 -17.74 -1.32 39.98
N LEU A 514 -18.42 -1.19 41.11
CA LEU A 514 -17.94 -1.59 42.44
C LEU A 514 -18.81 -2.68 43.11
N ASP A 515 -20.03 -2.94 42.60
CA ASP A 515 -20.92 -3.99 43.11
C ASP A 515 -20.66 -5.38 42.50
N ALA A 516 -20.60 -6.40 43.36
CA ALA A 516 -20.22 -7.78 43.03
C ALA A 516 -21.27 -8.56 42.20
N ASN A 517 -22.49 -8.04 42.04
CA ASN A 517 -23.62 -8.75 41.42
C ASN A 517 -23.86 -8.37 39.94
N ALA A 518 -23.09 -7.46 39.36
CA ALA A 518 -23.21 -7.11 37.95
C ALA A 518 -22.52 -8.16 37.05
N PRO A 519 -23.13 -8.55 35.90
CA PRO A 519 -22.52 -9.48 34.95
C PRO A 519 -21.10 -9.05 34.57
N ARG A 520 -20.13 -9.94 34.75
CA ARG A 520 -18.68 -9.69 34.57
C ARG A 520 -18.37 -9.05 33.20
N GLY A 521 -19.09 -9.48 32.16
CA GLY A 521 -18.95 -8.96 30.81
C GLY A 521 -19.33 -7.48 30.66
N LEU A 522 -20.25 -6.95 31.47
CA LEU A 522 -20.65 -5.54 31.41
C LEU A 522 -19.53 -4.62 31.92
N ARG A 523 -18.81 -5.04 32.98
CA ARG A 523 -17.67 -4.31 33.56
C ARG A 523 -16.47 -4.27 32.61
N SER A 524 -16.12 -5.41 32.02
CA SER A 524 -14.99 -5.53 31.07
C SER A 524 -15.22 -4.67 29.83
N LEU A 525 -16.44 -4.68 29.29
CA LEU A 525 -16.83 -3.96 28.10
C LEU A 525 -16.94 -2.43 28.33
N LEU A 526 -17.43 -2.01 29.50
CA LEU A 526 -17.45 -0.60 29.90
C LEU A 526 -16.02 -0.05 30.02
N GLY A 527 -15.12 -0.79 30.66
CA GLY A 527 -13.69 -0.42 30.76
C GLY A 527 -13.03 -0.29 29.39
N ALA A 528 -13.28 -1.25 28.49
CA ALA A 528 -12.87 -1.22 27.09
C ALA A 528 -13.40 0.02 26.35
N ALA A 529 -14.69 0.34 26.51
CA ALA A 529 -15.32 1.50 25.88
C ALA A 529 -14.75 2.83 26.39
N VAL A 530 -14.59 2.98 27.71
CA VAL A 530 -14.00 4.18 28.33
C VAL A 530 -12.56 4.38 27.85
N LEU A 531 -11.75 3.32 27.84
CA LEU A 531 -10.38 3.39 27.33
C LEU A 531 -10.36 3.85 25.86
N LEU A 532 -11.21 3.24 25.01
CA LEU A 532 -11.28 3.61 23.60
C LEU A 532 -11.64 5.09 23.43
N VAL A 533 -12.61 5.60 24.19
CA VAL A 533 -13.02 7.00 24.17
C VAL A 533 -11.88 7.92 24.60
N ILE A 534 -11.18 7.61 25.70
CA ILE A 534 -10.05 8.40 26.21
C ILE A 534 -8.94 8.48 25.14
N VAL A 535 -8.53 7.34 24.58
CA VAL A 535 -7.49 7.33 23.54
C VAL A 535 -7.94 8.07 22.29
N SER A 536 -9.20 7.89 21.86
CA SER A 536 -9.75 8.57 20.68
C SER A 536 -9.80 10.08 20.86
N LEU A 537 -10.23 10.56 22.03
CA LEU A 537 -10.32 11.98 22.35
C LEU A 537 -8.92 12.62 22.42
N THR A 538 -7.95 11.94 23.05
CA THR A 538 -6.56 12.42 23.07
C THR A 538 -5.95 12.52 21.67
N TRP A 539 -6.30 11.63 20.73
CA TRP A 539 -5.87 11.75 19.34
C TRP A 539 -6.59 12.86 18.58
N LEU A 540 -7.89 13.07 18.83
CA LEU A 540 -8.68 14.10 18.14
C LEU A 540 -8.26 15.52 18.56
N LEU A 541 -7.91 15.72 19.83
CA LEU A 541 -7.53 17.04 20.38
C LEU A 541 -6.08 17.46 20.06
N ARG A 542 -5.26 16.60 19.45
CA ARG A 542 -3.81 16.83 19.24
C ARG A 542 -3.43 17.61 17.97
N THR A 543 -4.36 18.34 17.36
CA THR A 543 -4.13 18.99 16.06
C THR A 543 -3.32 20.28 16.15
N ALA A 544 -1.99 20.17 16.31
CA ALA A 544 -1.08 21.18 15.80
C ALA A 544 -0.66 20.77 14.38
N ARG A 545 -1.22 21.44 13.36
CA ARG A 545 -0.77 21.23 11.97
C ARG A 545 0.58 21.96 11.81
N PRO A 546 1.68 21.28 11.45
CA PRO A 546 2.93 21.96 11.16
C PRO A 546 2.70 22.97 10.02
N VAL A 547 3.21 24.19 10.12
CA VAL A 547 3.12 25.16 9.02
C VAL A 547 4.32 24.95 8.10
N ILE A 548 4.05 24.75 6.80
CA ILE A 548 5.10 24.67 5.79
C ILE A 548 5.62 26.09 5.53
N HIS A 549 6.86 26.35 5.92
CA HIS A 549 7.54 27.62 5.72
C HIS A 549 8.85 27.40 4.95
N LEU A 550 9.35 28.46 4.33
CA LEU A 550 10.69 28.47 3.76
C LEU A 550 11.72 28.55 4.89
N PRO A 551 12.90 27.94 4.71
CA PRO A 551 13.88 27.82 5.77
C PRO A 551 14.42 29.18 6.17
N THR A 552 14.58 29.36 7.47
CA THR A 552 15.32 30.50 8.04
C THR A 552 16.83 30.35 7.79
N PRO A 553 17.62 31.44 7.89
CA PRO A 553 19.07 31.36 7.77
C PRO A 553 19.72 30.35 8.74
N ASP A 554 19.18 30.23 9.96
CA ASP A 554 19.65 29.26 10.95
C ASP A 554 19.38 27.81 10.54
N GLU A 555 18.21 27.55 9.93
CA GLU A 555 17.89 26.24 9.38
C GLU A 555 18.74 25.89 8.16
N LEU A 556 19.05 26.87 7.29
CA LEU A 556 19.99 26.68 6.18
C LEU A 556 21.40 26.36 6.69
N ALA A 557 21.86 27.05 7.74
CA ALA A 557 23.15 26.75 8.38
C ALA A 557 23.17 25.34 8.98
N ARG A 558 22.07 24.92 9.63
CA ARG A 558 21.92 23.55 10.15
C ARG A 558 21.94 22.51 9.03
N ALA A 559 21.22 22.75 7.93
CA ALA A 559 21.20 21.87 6.76
C ALA A 559 22.57 21.78 6.10
N SER A 560 23.31 22.88 6.00
CA SER A 560 24.69 22.92 5.50
C SER A 560 25.60 22.04 6.35
N LYS A 561 25.50 22.09 7.69
CA LYS A 561 26.28 21.24 8.59
C LYS A 561 26.02 19.74 8.35
N ILE A 562 24.75 19.35 8.23
CA ILE A 562 24.35 17.96 7.96
C ILE A 562 24.83 17.51 6.58
N LEU A 563 24.67 18.38 5.57
CA LEU A 563 25.11 18.14 4.20
C LEU A 563 26.62 17.86 4.14
N MET A 564 27.44 18.71 4.75
CA MET A 564 28.90 18.57 4.71
C MET A 564 29.38 17.29 5.39
N ALA A 565 28.68 16.81 6.43
CA ALA A 565 28.98 15.54 7.08
C ALA A 565 28.48 14.30 6.31
N SER A 566 27.66 14.49 5.27
CA SER A 566 27.06 13.40 4.49
C SER A 566 27.98 12.91 3.36
N SER A 567 27.48 11.98 2.55
CA SER A 567 28.09 11.52 1.29
C SER A 567 27.21 11.89 0.08
N GLN A 568 26.39 12.95 0.21
CA GLN A 568 25.30 13.30 -0.72
C GLN A 568 25.43 14.77 -1.17
N PRO A 569 26.43 15.13 -1.99
CA PRO A 569 26.70 16.52 -2.40
C PRO A 569 25.52 17.21 -3.10
N ASP A 570 24.66 16.45 -3.80
CA ASP A 570 23.45 16.96 -4.46
C ASP A 570 22.46 17.61 -3.47
N GLY A 571 22.59 17.33 -2.16
CA GLY A 571 21.86 18.03 -1.11
C GLY A 571 22.17 19.53 -1.01
N GLY A 572 23.26 20.00 -1.64
CA GLY A 572 23.62 21.42 -1.76
C GLY A 572 22.52 22.29 -2.35
N LEU A 573 21.64 21.73 -3.17
CA LEU A 573 20.48 22.44 -3.70
C LEU A 573 19.53 22.95 -2.60
N ALA A 574 19.58 22.43 -1.37
CA ALA A 574 18.83 22.97 -0.24
C ALA A 574 19.18 24.44 0.06
N LEU A 575 20.42 24.85 -0.23
CA LEU A 575 20.95 26.17 0.07
C LEU A 575 20.40 27.28 -0.84
N THR A 576 19.58 26.94 -1.85
CA THR A 576 18.86 27.96 -2.64
C THR A 576 17.77 28.68 -1.82
N GLY A 577 17.33 28.11 -0.69
CA GLY A 577 16.26 28.66 0.15
C GLY A 577 14.85 28.56 -0.43
N ASP A 578 14.68 28.03 -1.66
CA ASP A 578 13.37 27.91 -2.33
C ASP A 578 12.61 26.61 -2.02
N LYS A 579 13.10 25.84 -1.03
CA LYS A 579 12.55 24.55 -0.59
C LYS A 579 12.38 24.55 0.92
N ALA A 580 11.21 24.12 1.39
CA ALA A 580 10.98 23.86 2.81
C ALA A 580 11.87 22.69 3.27
N LEU A 581 12.34 22.76 4.51
CA LEU A 581 13.19 21.74 5.11
C LEU A 581 12.45 21.03 6.25
N LEU A 582 12.43 19.71 6.18
CA LEU A 582 12.03 18.85 7.29
C LEU A 582 13.30 18.31 7.93
N PHE A 583 13.45 18.44 9.24
CA PHE A 583 14.61 17.93 9.98
C PHE A 583 14.23 16.68 10.77
N HIS A 584 15.19 15.77 10.89
CA HIS A 584 15.09 14.64 11.81
C HIS A 584 15.10 15.16 13.27
N PRO A 585 14.36 14.56 14.22
CA PRO A 585 14.31 15.03 15.60
C PRO A 585 15.67 15.16 16.32
N ASN A 586 16.67 14.39 15.90
CA ASN A 586 18.04 14.43 16.43
C ASN A 586 18.98 15.34 15.61
N ASP A 587 18.48 16.08 14.61
CA ASP A 587 19.25 16.94 13.71
C ASP A 587 20.40 16.23 12.95
N GLU A 588 20.28 14.93 12.71
CA GLU A 588 21.26 14.11 11.98
C GLU A 588 20.98 13.99 10.48
N ALA A 589 19.76 14.34 10.05
CA ALA A 589 19.32 14.23 8.67
C ALA A 589 18.27 15.30 8.34
N PHE A 590 18.15 15.67 7.07
CA PHE A 590 17.10 16.57 6.60
C PHE A 590 16.53 16.12 5.25
N LEU A 591 15.32 16.59 4.93
CA LEU A 591 14.62 16.35 3.67
C LEU A 591 14.14 17.70 3.16
N MET A 592 14.47 18.01 1.91
CA MET A 592 14.04 19.23 1.24
C MET A 592 12.86 18.96 0.30
N TYR A 593 11.83 19.80 0.37
CA TYR A 593 10.61 19.61 -0.41
C TYR A 593 9.92 20.93 -0.72
N ALA A 594 9.00 20.90 -1.68
CA ALA A 594 8.12 22.04 -1.95
C ALA A 594 6.71 21.58 -2.32
N ARG A 595 5.75 22.48 -2.17
CA ARG A 595 4.33 22.22 -2.43
C ARG A 595 3.94 22.73 -3.80
N ARG A 596 3.26 21.89 -4.58
CA ARG A 596 2.58 22.30 -5.81
C ARG A 596 1.22 21.63 -5.92
N GLY A 597 0.16 22.43 -6.04
CA GLY A 597 -1.21 21.93 -6.08
C GLY A 597 -1.52 21.06 -4.86
N ARG A 598 -1.85 19.78 -5.12
CA ARG A 598 -2.12 18.77 -4.08
C ARG A 598 -0.95 17.81 -3.85
N SER A 599 0.25 18.15 -4.31
CA SER A 599 1.45 17.32 -4.18
C SER A 599 2.52 18.04 -3.36
N LEU A 600 3.11 17.31 -2.42
CA LEU A 600 4.35 17.71 -1.74
C LEU A 600 5.47 16.89 -2.39
N VAL A 601 6.37 17.60 -3.07
CA VAL A 601 7.43 17.01 -3.87
C VAL A 601 8.74 17.18 -3.12
N ALA A 602 9.30 16.08 -2.62
CA ALA A 602 10.64 16.00 -2.08
C ALA A 602 11.67 15.94 -3.23
N LEU A 603 12.77 16.65 -3.06
CA LEU A 603 13.90 16.62 -3.99
C LEU A 603 14.96 15.65 -3.45
N TYR A 604 15.30 14.64 -4.26
CA TYR A 604 16.21 13.55 -3.92
C TYR A 604 15.75 12.67 -2.75
N ASP A 605 16.63 11.77 -2.34
CA ASP A 605 16.52 11.05 -1.08
C ASP A 605 16.85 12.00 0.10
N PRO A 606 16.33 11.77 1.32
CA PRO A 606 16.74 12.54 2.49
C PRO A 606 18.26 12.53 2.64
N ILE A 607 18.83 13.64 3.12
CA ILE A 607 20.27 13.84 3.29
C ILE A 607 20.65 13.42 4.69
N GLY A 608 21.56 12.44 4.83
CA GLY A 608 22.02 11.93 6.11
C GLY A 608 22.23 10.40 6.12
N PRO A 609 22.47 9.80 7.30
CA PRO A 609 22.74 8.35 7.42
C PRO A 609 21.54 7.47 7.06
N THR A 610 21.78 6.23 6.64
CA THR A 610 20.76 5.32 6.08
C THR A 610 19.52 5.12 6.98
N GLN A 611 19.70 4.99 8.29
CA GLN A 611 18.60 4.73 9.22
C GLN A 611 17.72 5.98 9.44
N PRO A 612 18.26 7.16 9.79
CA PRO A 612 17.50 8.42 9.79
C PRO A 612 16.78 8.68 8.45
N ARG A 613 17.39 8.39 7.29
CA ARG A 613 16.72 8.53 5.99
C ARG A 613 15.42 7.72 5.90
N ALA A 614 15.44 6.46 6.34
CA ALA A 614 14.26 5.61 6.31
C ALA A 614 13.13 6.14 7.21
N GLU A 615 13.48 6.69 8.37
CA GLU A 615 12.51 7.31 9.29
C GLU A 615 11.93 8.61 8.74
N MET A 616 12.76 9.43 8.10
CA MET A 616 12.34 10.68 7.46
C MET A 616 11.38 10.47 6.30
N ILE A 617 11.53 9.39 5.53
CA ILE A 617 10.57 9.03 4.47
C ILE A 617 9.16 8.81 5.07
N TRP A 618 9.06 8.19 6.25
CA TRP A 618 7.81 8.07 6.99
C TRP A 618 7.32 9.41 7.55
N GLN A 619 8.19 10.23 8.13
CA GLN A 619 7.82 11.55 8.65
C GLN A 619 7.26 12.45 7.53
N PHE A 620 7.86 12.41 6.35
CA PHE A 620 7.38 13.14 5.18
C PHE A 620 6.00 12.62 4.72
N ARG A 621 5.79 11.30 4.75
CA ARG A 621 4.46 10.72 4.48
C ARG A 621 3.42 11.24 5.47
N ASP A 622 3.75 11.27 6.76
CA ASP A 622 2.86 11.72 7.83
C ASP A 622 2.53 13.21 7.66
N LEU A 623 3.53 14.03 7.34
CA LEU A 623 3.36 15.44 7.00
C LEU A 623 2.41 15.60 5.79
N CYS A 624 2.58 14.80 4.74
CA CYS A 624 1.69 14.82 3.59
C CYS A 624 0.25 14.47 3.94
N ASP A 625 0.04 13.45 4.77
CA ASP A 625 -1.30 13.03 5.21
C ASP A 625 -1.97 14.14 6.05
N ILE A 626 -1.22 14.81 6.95
CA ILE A 626 -1.69 15.96 7.76
C ILE A 626 -2.14 17.13 6.86
N HIS A 627 -1.39 17.40 5.79
CA HIS A 627 -1.72 18.46 4.83
C HIS A 627 -2.69 18.03 3.71
N HIS A 628 -3.20 16.79 3.75
CA HIS A 628 -4.03 16.20 2.70
C HIS A 628 -3.39 16.29 1.29
N ALA A 629 -2.06 16.21 1.25
CA ALA A 629 -1.23 16.28 0.07
C ALA A 629 -0.69 14.89 -0.31
N ARG A 630 -0.32 14.74 -1.57
CA ARG A 630 0.29 13.52 -2.11
C ARG A 630 1.79 13.56 -1.88
N PRO A 631 2.37 12.54 -1.23
CA PRO A 631 3.82 12.40 -1.16
C PRO A 631 4.39 12.05 -2.54
N VAL A 632 5.35 12.84 -3.01
CA VAL A 632 6.09 12.60 -4.25
C VAL A 632 7.57 12.76 -3.93
N PHE A 633 8.41 11.84 -4.40
CA PHE A 633 9.86 12.00 -4.33
C PHE A 633 10.45 12.01 -5.73
N TYR A 634 11.25 13.04 -6.02
CA TYR A 634 11.83 13.28 -7.33
C TYR A 634 13.31 12.90 -7.36
N GLN A 635 13.71 12.10 -8.35
CA GLN A 635 15.09 11.68 -8.61
C GLN A 635 15.72 10.89 -7.44
N VAL A 636 15.00 9.89 -6.93
CA VAL A 636 15.47 8.98 -5.87
C VAL A 636 16.32 7.84 -6.41
N ARG A 637 17.20 7.30 -5.55
CA ARG A 637 18.09 6.17 -5.87
C ARG A 637 17.40 4.82 -5.71
N ALA A 638 17.91 3.82 -6.43
CA ALA A 638 17.38 2.45 -6.40
C ALA A 638 17.46 1.80 -5.01
N GLU A 639 18.46 2.17 -4.20
CA GLU A 639 18.70 1.61 -2.87
C GLU A 639 17.60 1.92 -1.85
N ASN A 640 16.88 3.04 -2.03
CA ASN A 640 15.83 3.49 -1.11
C ASN A 640 14.41 3.08 -1.57
N LEU A 641 14.28 2.42 -2.73
CA LEU A 641 12.98 1.94 -3.23
C LEU A 641 12.19 1.10 -2.22
N PRO A 642 12.80 0.19 -1.44
CA PRO A 642 12.08 -0.56 -0.42
C PRO A 642 11.37 0.36 0.61
N TYR A 643 12.02 1.44 1.04
CA TYR A 643 11.45 2.40 2.00
C TYR A 643 10.28 3.18 1.40
N TYR A 644 10.35 3.55 0.12
CA TYR A 644 9.22 4.18 -0.57
C TYR A 644 8.03 3.22 -0.76
N MET A 645 8.30 1.94 -1.02
CA MET A 645 7.24 0.92 -1.13
C MET A 645 6.54 0.68 0.22
N ASP A 646 7.30 0.73 1.32
CA ASP A 646 6.75 0.59 2.69
C ASP A 646 5.71 1.65 3.02
N ILE A 647 5.90 2.89 2.57
CA ILE A 647 4.94 4.01 2.75
C ILE A 647 3.85 4.06 1.66
N GLY A 648 3.75 3.01 0.82
CA GLY A 648 2.72 2.85 -0.19
C GLY A 648 2.97 3.61 -1.50
N LEU A 649 4.23 3.92 -1.83
CA LEU A 649 4.59 4.51 -3.12
C LEU A 649 5.03 3.44 -4.11
N THR A 650 4.83 3.74 -5.39
CA THR A 650 5.39 3.02 -6.52
C THR A 650 6.43 3.90 -7.20
N ALA A 651 7.41 3.27 -7.87
CA ALA A 651 8.53 3.98 -8.48
C ALA A 651 8.46 3.94 -10.01
N ILE A 652 8.72 5.07 -10.64
CA ILE A 652 8.77 5.23 -12.09
C ILE A 652 10.17 5.66 -12.46
N LYS A 653 10.84 4.93 -13.36
CA LYS A 653 12.17 5.29 -13.81
C LYS A 653 12.11 6.64 -14.54
N LEU A 654 12.84 7.62 -14.00
CA LEU A 654 12.89 8.98 -14.50
C LEU A 654 14.02 9.15 -15.52
N GLY A 655 15.14 8.45 -15.32
CA GLY A 655 16.33 8.54 -16.16
C GLY A 655 17.50 7.77 -15.56
N GLU A 656 18.71 8.11 -15.98
CA GLU A 656 19.95 7.56 -15.44
C GLU A 656 20.93 8.69 -15.13
N GLU A 657 21.61 8.60 -13.99
CA GLU A 657 22.72 9.46 -13.59
C GLU A 657 24.03 8.83 -14.04
N ALA A 658 24.91 9.65 -14.61
CA ALA A 658 26.24 9.24 -15.06
C ALA A 658 27.26 9.57 -13.98
N ARG A 659 27.96 8.55 -13.46
CA ARG A 659 29.02 8.71 -12.45
C ARG A 659 30.33 8.15 -12.98
N VAL A 660 31.37 8.96 -13.00
CA VAL A 660 32.72 8.53 -13.38
C VAL A 660 33.40 7.96 -12.14
N ASP A 661 33.92 6.74 -12.24
CA ASP A 661 34.81 6.15 -11.22
C ASP A 661 36.21 6.75 -11.39
N LEU A 662 36.60 7.64 -10.48
CA LEU A 662 37.84 8.40 -10.57
C LEU A 662 39.09 7.53 -10.31
N LYS A 663 38.93 6.40 -9.60
CA LYS A 663 40.02 5.44 -9.37
C LYS A 663 40.35 4.66 -10.62
N ARG A 664 39.34 4.39 -11.46
CA ARG A 664 39.49 3.70 -12.75
C ARG A 664 39.80 4.64 -13.90
N PHE A 665 39.35 5.89 -13.82
CA PHE A 665 39.54 6.87 -14.87
C PHE A 665 41.03 7.20 -15.02
N ASP A 666 41.60 6.93 -16.18
CA ASP A 666 42.97 7.31 -16.50
C ASP A 666 43.03 7.89 -17.92
N LEU A 667 43.44 9.16 -17.99
CA LEU A 667 43.51 9.90 -19.24
C LEU A 667 44.56 9.31 -20.17
N GLU A 668 45.61 8.68 -19.65
CA GLU A 668 46.68 8.04 -20.45
C GLU A 668 46.35 6.61 -20.88
N ALA A 669 45.21 6.06 -20.45
CA ALA A 669 44.80 4.71 -20.82
C ALA A 669 44.63 4.53 -22.33
N LYS A 670 44.84 3.29 -22.79
CA LYS A 670 44.64 2.89 -24.18
C LYS A 670 43.14 2.79 -24.48
N GLY A 671 42.66 3.53 -25.47
CA GLY A 671 41.26 3.50 -25.90
C GLY A 671 40.95 4.69 -26.81
N LYS A 672 39.97 4.53 -27.70
CA LYS A 672 39.53 5.60 -28.62
C LYS A 672 38.98 6.80 -27.84
N GLU A 673 38.12 6.54 -26.85
CA GLU A 673 37.48 7.59 -26.05
C GLU A 673 38.51 8.39 -25.24
N MET A 674 39.46 7.73 -24.57
CA MET A 674 40.53 8.42 -23.85
C MET A 674 41.49 9.18 -24.79
N LYS A 675 41.72 8.69 -26.01
CA LYS A 675 42.46 9.43 -27.04
C LYS A 675 41.75 10.73 -27.42
N ASP A 676 40.44 10.69 -27.59
CA ASP A 676 39.64 11.87 -27.93
C ASP A 676 39.64 12.88 -26.77
N LEU A 677 39.55 12.42 -25.51
CA LEU A 677 39.68 13.29 -24.33
C LEU A 677 41.07 13.90 -24.19
N ARG A 678 42.16 13.13 -24.41
CA ARG A 678 43.54 13.66 -24.45
C ARG A 678 43.70 14.73 -25.53
N TYR A 679 43.11 14.50 -26.70
CA TYR A 679 43.11 15.49 -27.77
C TYR A 679 42.39 16.76 -27.34
N THR A 680 41.19 16.65 -26.75
CA THR A 680 40.44 17.80 -26.23
C THR A 680 41.24 18.58 -25.18
N TRP A 681 41.90 17.89 -24.26
CA TRP A 681 42.73 18.52 -23.23
C TRP A 681 43.94 19.26 -23.81
N ASN A 682 44.73 18.58 -24.65
CA ASN A 682 45.94 19.16 -25.25
C ASN A 682 45.64 20.29 -26.23
N ARG A 683 44.60 20.12 -27.06
CA ARG A 683 44.16 21.14 -28.01
C ARG A 683 43.56 22.33 -27.29
N GLY A 684 42.67 22.11 -26.32
CA GLY A 684 42.07 23.20 -25.54
C GLY A 684 43.12 24.06 -24.85
N THR A 685 44.11 23.43 -24.22
CA THR A 685 45.22 24.14 -23.56
C THR A 685 46.06 24.93 -24.57
N ARG A 686 46.37 24.36 -25.74
CA ARG A 686 47.11 25.05 -26.81
C ARG A 686 46.33 26.23 -27.40
N ASP A 687 45.02 26.07 -27.54
CA ASP A 687 44.11 27.10 -28.05
C ASP A 687 43.86 28.20 -27.00
N GLY A 688 44.45 28.13 -25.79
CA GLY A 688 44.38 29.18 -24.77
C GLY A 688 43.28 28.99 -23.71
N LEU A 689 42.67 27.79 -23.62
CA LEU A 689 41.75 27.45 -22.53
C LEU A 689 42.52 27.09 -21.26
N SER A 690 42.06 27.61 -20.12
CA SER A 690 42.59 27.28 -18.79
C SER A 690 41.44 27.10 -17.80
N LEU A 691 41.64 26.22 -16.81
CA LEU A 691 40.71 25.96 -15.72
C LEU A 691 41.25 26.58 -14.43
N GLU A 692 40.43 27.42 -13.81
CA GLU A 692 40.66 28.05 -12.51
C GLU A 692 39.56 27.62 -11.54
N ILE A 693 39.90 27.36 -10.27
CA ILE A 693 38.91 27.03 -9.23
C ILE A 693 39.04 28.07 -8.13
N CYS A 694 37.94 28.78 -7.88
CA CYS A 694 37.84 29.79 -6.84
C CYS A 694 37.23 29.18 -5.58
N GLU A 695 37.77 29.54 -4.42
CA GLU A 695 37.18 29.19 -3.12
C GLU A 695 35.83 29.90 -2.91
N PRO A 696 34.97 29.41 -2.00
CA PRO A 696 33.64 29.96 -1.78
C PRO A 696 33.69 31.47 -1.46
N GLY A 697 32.91 32.26 -2.19
CA GLY A 697 32.85 33.71 -2.06
C GLY A 697 33.99 34.50 -2.73
N GLN A 698 34.97 33.84 -3.38
CA GLN A 698 36.09 34.53 -4.05
C GLN A 698 35.89 34.74 -5.56
N ALA A 699 34.92 34.04 -6.17
CA ALA A 699 34.72 34.11 -7.61
C ALA A 699 34.15 35.49 -8.06
N PRO A 700 34.57 36.03 -9.22
CA PRO A 700 34.12 37.33 -9.72
C PRO A 700 32.67 37.26 -10.25
N MET A 701 31.69 37.55 -9.37
CA MET A 701 30.27 37.41 -9.69
C MET A 701 29.80 38.25 -10.89
N ASP A 702 30.35 39.45 -11.08
CA ASP A 702 30.00 40.32 -12.21
C ASP A 702 30.39 39.68 -13.55
N GLU A 703 31.57 39.06 -13.62
CA GLU A 703 32.03 38.34 -14.81
C GLU A 703 31.18 37.10 -15.09
N LEU A 704 30.83 36.35 -14.04
CA LEU A 704 29.97 35.16 -14.16
C LEU A 704 28.55 35.52 -14.59
N LYS A 705 28.05 36.69 -14.17
CA LYS A 705 26.72 37.19 -14.53
C LYS A 705 26.63 37.41 -16.04
N VAL A 706 27.67 37.97 -16.67
CA VAL A 706 27.72 38.15 -18.13
C VAL A 706 27.61 36.81 -18.86
N ILE A 707 28.35 35.79 -18.43
CA ILE A 707 28.27 34.43 -19.00
C ILE A 707 26.86 33.85 -18.82
N SER A 708 26.32 34.00 -17.61
CA SER A 708 25.00 33.50 -17.21
C SER A 708 23.88 34.10 -18.07
N ASP A 709 23.86 35.43 -18.21
CA ASP A 709 22.84 36.16 -18.97
C ASP A 709 22.94 35.85 -20.47
N ALA A 710 24.16 35.79 -21.01
CA ALA A 710 24.40 35.41 -22.40
C ALA A 710 23.94 33.98 -22.70
N TRP A 711 24.15 33.03 -21.76
CA TRP A 711 23.68 31.66 -21.90
C TRP A 711 22.14 31.55 -21.89
N LEU A 712 21.48 32.28 -20.98
CA LEU A 712 20.02 32.31 -20.88
C LEU A 712 19.39 32.89 -22.16
N THR A 713 19.89 34.02 -22.64
CA THR A 713 19.42 34.65 -23.89
C THR A 713 19.73 33.78 -25.11
N GLY A 714 20.94 33.23 -25.22
CA GLY A 714 21.34 32.37 -26.35
C GLY A 714 20.57 31.06 -26.45
N LYS A 715 20.05 30.53 -25.33
CA LYS A 715 19.19 29.34 -25.29
C LYS A 715 17.69 29.68 -25.32
N ASN A 716 17.32 30.95 -25.17
CA ASN A 716 15.96 31.42 -24.95
C ASN A 716 15.27 30.67 -23.78
N VAL A 717 15.95 30.61 -22.63
CA VAL A 717 15.49 29.93 -21.42
C VAL A 717 15.52 30.88 -20.24
N ARG A 718 14.60 30.72 -19.28
CA ARG A 718 14.56 31.47 -18.02
C ARG A 718 15.19 30.66 -16.89
N GLU A 719 15.54 31.35 -15.80
CA GLU A 719 15.92 30.69 -14.56
C GLU A 719 14.84 29.72 -14.10
N LYS A 720 15.30 28.54 -13.66
CA LYS A 720 14.46 27.49 -13.10
C LYS A 720 14.70 27.41 -11.60
N GLY A 721 13.87 26.66 -10.90
CA GLY A 721 14.02 26.47 -9.46
C GLY A 721 13.82 25.02 -9.07
N PHE A 722 13.70 24.80 -7.76
CA PHE A 722 13.49 23.49 -7.16
C PHE A 722 14.66 22.51 -7.40
N SER A 723 14.73 21.87 -8.57
CA SER A 723 15.72 20.82 -8.91
C SER A 723 16.99 21.34 -9.58
N LEU A 724 17.13 22.66 -9.69
CA LEU A 724 18.30 23.35 -10.24
C LEU A 724 18.60 24.55 -9.33
N GLY A 725 19.88 24.87 -9.18
CA GLY A 725 20.30 26.12 -8.56
C GLY A 725 19.88 27.34 -9.35
N ARG A 726 20.10 28.51 -8.75
CA ARG A 726 19.86 29.82 -9.37
C ARG A 726 21.15 30.62 -9.36
N PHE A 727 21.31 31.48 -10.37
CA PHE A 727 22.37 32.45 -10.34
C PHE A 727 22.03 33.56 -9.33
N SER A 728 22.42 33.36 -8.07
CA SER A 728 22.32 34.36 -7.01
C SER A 728 23.58 34.32 -6.14
N ASP A 729 24.00 35.49 -5.66
CA ASP A 729 25.15 35.61 -4.75
C ASP A 729 24.94 34.79 -3.48
N ASP A 730 23.71 34.83 -2.93
CA ASP A 730 23.33 34.05 -1.75
C ASP A 730 23.50 32.54 -1.89
N TYR A 731 23.33 32.00 -3.10
CA TYR A 731 23.50 30.58 -3.35
C TYR A 731 24.94 30.23 -3.70
N LEU A 732 25.54 30.99 -4.64
CA LEU A 732 26.86 30.70 -5.18
C LEU A 732 27.99 30.88 -4.17
N LYS A 733 27.82 31.75 -3.16
CA LYS A 733 28.81 31.95 -2.08
C LYS A 733 29.07 30.69 -1.25
N HIS A 734 28.18 29.70 -1.30
CA HIS A 734 28.33 28.45 -0.55
C HIS A 734 29.25 27.42 -1.22
N PHE A 735 29.61 27.62 -2.49
CA PHE A 735 30.29 26.60 -3.29
C PHE A 735 31.61 27.10 -3.86
N ARG A 736 32.53 26.17 -4.07
CA ARG A 736 33.66 26.41 -4.97
C ARG A 736 33.15 26.57 -6.40
N ILE A 737 33.80 27.41 -7.18
CA ILE A 737 33.39 27.69 -8.56
C ILE A 737 34.56 27.46 -9.49
N ALA A 738 34.34 26.58 -10.47
CA ALA A 738 35.25 26.36 -11.58
C ALA A 738 34.96 27.36 -12.69
N ILE A 739 35.99 28.02 -13.21
CA ILE A 739 35.91 29.01 -14.29
C ILE A 739 36.84 28.55 -15.41
N ILE A 740 36.34 28.57 -16.65
CA ILE A 740 37.18 28.43 -17.84
C ILE A 740 37.46 29.79 -18.41
N ARG A 741 38.75 30.10 -18.59
CA ARG A 741 39.22 31.29 -19.29
C ARG A 741 39.74 30.93 -20.67
N PHE A 742 39.39 31.73 -21.68
CA PHE A 742 39.96 31.69 -23.03
C PHE A 742 40.77 32.96 -23.23
N GLU A 743 42.10 32.83 -23.41
CA GLU A 743 43.02 33.97 -23.52
C GLU A 743 42.87 34.98 -22.36
N GLY A 744 42.66 34.47 -21.13
CA GLY A 744 42.47 35.26 -19.91
C GLY A 744 41.03 35.73 -19.65
N ARG A 745 40.12 35.65 -20.63
CA ARG A 745 38.71 36.07 -20.47
C ARG A 745 37.82 34.92 -19.99
N PRO A 746 36.96 35.09 -18.98
CA PRO A 746 36.00 34.07 -18.57
C PRO A 746 35.02 33.75 -19.68
N VAL A 747 34.88 32.48 -20.02
CA VAL A 747 33.95 32.01 -21.06
C VAL A 747 33.00 30.92 -20.59
N ALA A 748 33.26 30.26 -19.46
CA ALA A 748 32.33 29.31 -18.86
C ALA A 748 32.58 29.19 -17.35
N PHE A 749 31.55 28.77 -16.60
CA PHE A 749 31.69 28.44 -15.19
C PHE A 749 30.81 27.27 -14.76
N ALA A 750 31.17 26.65 -13.64
CA ALA A 750 30.33 25.70 -12.93
C ALA A 750 30.50 25.78 -11.41
N ASN A 751 29.42 25.69 -10.65
CA ASN A 751 29.51 25.53 -9.20
C ASN A 751 29.67 24.05 -8.83
N LEU A 752 30.49 23.81 -7.82
CA LEU A 752 30.96 22.50 -7.39
C LEU A 752 30.22 22.07 -6.12
N LEU A 753 29.53 20.93 -6.19
CA LEU A 753 28.83 20.36 -5.05
C LEU A 753 29.71 19.30 -4.38
N GLU A 754 30.01 19.53 -3.11
CA GLU A 754 31.03 18.79 -2.37
C GLU A 754 30.59 18.54 -0.92
N THR A 755 31.28 17.61 -0.26
CA THR A 755 31.10 17.26 1.16
C THR A 755 32.48 17.03 1.80
N TYR A 756 32.55 16.93 3.14
CA TYR A 756 33.81 16.57 3.81
C TYR A 756 34.27 15.15 3.45
N ASN A 757 33.34 14.26 3.15
CA ASN A 757 33.66 12.94 2.62
C ASN A 757 33.97 13.05 1.12
N HIS A 758 35.12 12.53 0.70
CA HIS A 758 35.55 12.51 -0.70
C HIS A 758 34.92 11.35 -1.51
N ASP A 759 33.73 10.88 -1.10
CA ASP A 759 33.05 9.75 -1.78
C ASP A 759 32.49 10.16 -3.15
N LEU A 760 31.93 11.37 -3.24
CA LEU A 760 31.25 11.87 -4.42
C LEU A 760 31.35 13.40 -4.47
N ALA A 761 31.70 13.93 -5.63
CA ALA A 761 31.46 15.34 -5.98
C ALA A 761 30.50 15.41 -7.18
N SER A 762 29.76 16.50 -7.30
CA SER A 762 28.81 16.71 -8.40
C SER A 762 28.76 18.17 -8.85
N LEU A 763 27.85 18.45 -9.79
CA LEU A 763 27.67 19.75 -10.42
C LEU A 763 26.20 20.14 -10.40
N ASP A 764 25.95 21.44 -10.42
CA ASP A 764 24.60 22.00 -10.55
C ASP A 764 24.49 22.94 -11.76
N LEU A 765 24.92 24.20 -11.62
CA LEU A 765 25.01 25.13 -12.73
C LEU A 765 26.29 24.88 -13.51
N MET A 766 26.16 24.75 -14.82
CA MET A 766 27.27 24.69 -15.77
C MET A 766 26.89 25.50 -17.01
N ARG A 767 27.46 26.69 -17.16
CA ARG A 767 27.08 27.65 -18.21
C ARG A 767 28.31 28.08 -19.00
N ALA A 768 28.11 28.27 -20.30
CA ALA A 768 29.16 28.75 -21.22
C ALA A 768 28.63 29.86 -22.11
N HIS A 769 29.47 30.86 -22.36
CA HIS A 769 29.17 31.95 -23.27
C HIS A 769 28.93 31.40 -24.68
N PRO A 770 27.96 31.93 -25.46
CA PRO A 770 27.70 31.46 -26.82
C PRO A 770 28.92 31.52 -27.76
N ASP A 771 29.80 32.50 -27.54
CA ASP A 771 31.05 32.69 -28.30
C ASP A 771 32.22 31.87 -27.77
N ALA A 772 32.02 31.05 -26.73
CA ALA A 772 33.07 30.19 -26.21
C ALA A 772 33.51 29.16 -27.28
N PRO A 773 34.81 28.79 -27.33
CA PRO A 773 35.28 27.73 -28.22
C PRO A 773 34.47 26.45 -28.05
N LYS A 774 34.24 25.71 -29.15
CA LYS A 774 33.38 24.51 -29.15
C LYS A 774 33.81 23.43 -28.15
N LEU A 775 35.10 23.39 -27.79
CA LEU A 775 35.67 22.40 -26.85
C LEU A 775 35.53 22.81 -25.38
N THR A 776 35.08 24.02 -25.05
CA THR A 776 35.09 24.59 -23.69
C THR A 776 34.41 23.69 -22.64
N MET A 777 33.22 23.16 -22.94
CA MET A 777 32.46 22.33 -21.99
C MET A 777 33.10 20.96 -21.76
N GLU A 778 33.65 20.37 -22.83
CA GLU A 778 34.34 19.09 -22.74
C GLU A 778 35.68 19.25 -22.00
N PHE A 779 36.40 20.34 -22.29
CA PHE A 779 37.63 20.73 -21.59
C PHE A 779 37.38 20.96 -20.09
N MET A 780 36.32 21.69 -19.72
CA MET A 780 35.93 21.88 -18.31
C MET A 780 35.69 20.53 -17.62
N MET A 781 34.95 19.64 -18.27
CA MET A 781 34.62 18.34 -17.67
C MET A 781 35.87 17.46 -17.47
N VAL A 782 36.77 17.40 -18.46
CA VAL A 782 38.05 16.70 -18.34
C VAL A 782 38.89 17.30 -17.21
N GLY A 783 38.95 18.63 -17.11
CA GLY A 783 39.68 19.33 -16.07
C GLY A 783 39.12 19.06 -14.66
N LEU A 784 37.80 19.04 -14.51
CA LEU A 784 37.14 18.72 -13.24
C LEU A 784 37.35 17.26 -12.83
N ILE A 785 37.23 16.31 -13.76
CA ILE A 785 37.50 14.89 -13.48
C ILE A 785 38.95 14.71 -12.99
N GLN A 786 39.93 15.36 -13.65
CA GLN A 786 41.32 15.33 -13.21
C GLN A 786 41.52 16.02 -11.87
N HIS A 787 40.88 17.17 -11.64
CA HIS A 787 40.96 17.90 -10.38
C HIS A 787 40.50 17.03 -9.21
N TYR A 788 39.30 16.43 -9.30
CA TYR A 788 38.77 15.59 -8.24
C TYR A 788 39.53 14.28 -8.08
N LYS A 789 40.05 13.69 -9.18
CA LYS A 789 40.96 12.55 -9.09
C LYS A 789 42.22 12.88 -8.29
N ASN A 790 42.81 14.06 -8.52
CA ASN A 790 44.02 14.50 -7.81
C ASN A 790 43.76 14.84 -6.33
N HIS A 791 42.51 15.10 -5.94
CA HIS A 791 42.08 15.33 -4.56
C HIS A 791 41.51 14.07 -3.89
N ASP A 792 41.80 12.88 -4.43
CA ASP A 792 41.41 11.56 -3.91
C ASP A 792 39.90 11.36 -3.74
N TYR A 793 39.10 11.95 -4.63
CA TYR A 793 37.68 11.61 -4.70
C TYR A 793 37.46 10.24 -5.33
N ALA A 794 36.48 9.49 -4.83
CA ALA A 794 36.17 8.17 -5.38
C ALA A 794 35.36 8.25 -6.68
N ARG A 795 34.38 9.16 -6.75
CA ARG A 795 33.46 9.29 -7.89
C ARG A 795 33.13 10.74 -8.20
N PHE A 796 32.80 11.01 -9.45
CA PHE A 796 32.31 12.31 -9.91
C PHE A 796 31.01 12.17 -10.70
N SER A 797 29.94 12.86 -10.27
CA SER A 797 28.65 12.83 -10.97
C SER A 797 28.60 13.88 -12.06
N LEU A 798 28.31 13.44 -13.28
CA LEU A 798 28.05 14.30 -14.43
C LEU A 798 26.58 14.76 -14.48
N GLY A 799 25.78 14.40 -13.48
CA GLY A 799 24.34 14.65 -13.39
C GLY A 799 23.48 13.66 -14.19
N MET A 800 22.17 13.84 -14.10
CA MET A 800 21.19 12.95 -14.73
C MET A 800 21.02 13.21 -16.23
N VAL A 801 20.68 12.17 -16.99
CA VAL A 801 20.03 12.25 -18.29
C VAL A 801 18.60 11.72 -18.16
N PRO A 802 17.58 12.59 -18.31
CA PRO A 802 16.19 12.17 -18.26
C PRO A 802 15.89 11.09 -19.30
N LEU A 803 15.03 10.15 -18.93
CA LEU A 803 14.46 9.09 -19.78
C LEU A 803 15.48 8.14 -20.44
N SER A 804 16.75 8.29 -20.05
CA SER A 804 17.87 7.43 -20.42
C SER A 804 17.63 5.98 -19.94
N GLY A 805 17.94 5.00 -20.78
CA GLY A 805 17.74 3.58 -20.48
C GLY A 805 16.29 3.11 -20.41
N LEU A 806 15.34 3.89 -20.94
CA LEU A 806 13.96 3.47 -21.22
C LEU A 806 13.86 2.95 -22.67
N GLN A 807 14.49 1.82 -22.96
CA GLN A 807 14.25 1.16 -24.25
C GLN A 807 12.82 0.59 -24.30
N PRO A 808 12.04 0.82 -25.37
CA PRO A 808 10.75 0.18 -25.54
C PRO A 808 10.92 -1.31 -25.84
N ARG A 809 11.16 -2.11 -24.80
CA ARG A 809 11.12 -3.58 -24.91
C ARG A 809 9.65 -4.02 -24.92
N ARG A 810 9.27 -4.84 -25.90
CA ARG A 810 7.94 -5.49 -25.92
C ARG A 810 7.81 -6.32 -24.62
N GLY A 811 6.78 -6.02 -23.83
CA GLY A 811 6.56 -6.62 -22.49
C GLY A 811 6.92 -5.73 -21.30
N ALA A 812 7.47 -4.53 -21.52
CA ALA A 812 7.74 -3.57 -20.44
C ALA A 812 6.44 -3.08 -19.77
N PRO A 813 6.40 -2.94 -18.42
CA PRO A 813 5.25 -2.43 -17.68
C PRO A 813 4.76 -1.07 -18.20
N LEU A 814 3.46 -0.77 -18.00
CA LEU A 814 2.83 0.51 -18.39
C LEU A 814 3.60 1.75 -17.92
N THR A 815 4.27 1.69 -16.77
CA THR A 815 5.11 2.77 -16.22
C THR A 815 6.29 3.14 -17.13
N GLN A 816 6.92 2.15 -17.77
CA GLN A 816 8.02 2.38 -18.73
C GLN A 816 7.47 2.85 -20.09
N ARG A 817 6.27 2.40 -20.49
CA ARG A 817 5.59 2.88 -21.71
C ARG A 817 5.13 4.34 -21.57
N LEU A 818 4.63 4.75 -20.40
CA LEU A 818 4.30 6.15 -20.12
C LEU A 818 5.54 7.04 -20.19
N GLY A 819 6.68 6.59 -19.65
CA GLY A 819 7.97 7.26 -19.83
C GLY A 819 8.35 7.47 -21.30
N SER A 820 8.07 6.49 -22.16
CA SER A 820 8.31 6.61 -23.62
C SER A 820 7.32 7.53 -24.36
N MET A 821 6.11 7.75 -23.84
CA MET A 821 5.17 8.75 -24.39
C MET A 821 5.59 10.17 -23.99
N VAL A 822 6.08 10.34 -22.77
CA VAL A 822 6.74 11.58 -22.34
C VAL A 822 8.00 11.82 -23.18
N PHE A 823 8.78 10.77 -23.53
CA PHE A 823 9.96 10.86 -24.40
C PHE A 823 9.66 11.46 -25.78
N ARG A 824 8.60 11.02 -26.47
CA ARG A 824 8.25 11.58 -27.80
C ARG A 824 7.86 13.07 -27.76
N ARG A 825 7.27 13.54 -26.65
CA ARG A 825 6.96 14.97 -26.45
C ARG A 825 8.14 15.75 -25.85
N GLY A 826 8.98 15.10 -25.07
CA GLY A 826 10.17 15.66 -24.43
C GLY A 826 11.34 15.88 -25.40
N GLU A 827 11.52 15.02 -26.41
CA GLU A 827 12.52 15.25 -27.47
C GLU A 827 12.25 16.52 -28.29
N GLN A 828 10.99 16.95 -28.40
CA GLN A 828 10.66 18.26 -28.99
C GLN A 828 11.01 19.45 -28.07
N LEU A 829 11.28 19.20 -26.78
CA LEU A 829 11.59 20.22 -25.78
C LEU A 829 13.09 20.26 -25.42
N TYR A 830 13.83 19.14 -25.46
CA TYR A 830 15.27 19.06 -25.17
C TYR A 830 15.95 17.88 -25.91
N ASN A 831 17.15 18.10 -26.49
CA ASN A 831 17.91 17.07 -27.22
C ASN A 831 18.67 16.12 -26.28
N PHE A 832 17.96 15.22 -25.59
CA PHE A 832 18.51 14.33 -24.57
C PHE A 832 19.46 13.24 -25.13
N GLN A 833 19.32 12.85 -26.41
CA GLN A 833 20.25 11.90 -27.04
C GLN A 833 21.66 12.47 -27.17
N GLY A 834 21.78 13.75 -27.53
CA GLY A 834 23.06 14.45 -27.58
C GLY A 834 23.73 14.54 -26.21
N LEU A 835 22.94 14.79 -25.16
CA LEU A 835 23.44 14.85 -23.78
C LEU A 835 23.96 13.50 -23.29
N ARG A 836 23.28 12.39 -23.60
CA ARG A 836 23.78 11.04 -23.27
C ARG A 836 25.11 10.77 -23.96
N ARG A 837 25.19 10.99 -25.27
CA ARG A 837 26.42 10.80 -26.06
C ARG A 837 27.57 11.67 -25.56
N PHE A 838 27.29 12.89 -25.12
CA PHE A 838 28.29 13.77 -24.51
C PHE A 838 28.85 13.17 -23.22
N LYS A 839 27.99 12.66 -22.33
CA LYS A 839 28.41 12.05 -21.06
C LYS A 839 29.10 10.69 -21.26
N ASP A 840 28.70 9.91 -22.26
CA ASP A 840 29.33 8.62 -22.58
C ASP A 840 30.82 8.76 -22.93
N LYS A 841 31.28 9.93 -23.42
CA LYS A 841 32.70 10.20 -23.70
C LYS A 841 33.62 9.98 -22.50
N PHE A 842 33.10 10.16 -21.29
CA PHE A 842 33.85 10.06 -20.04
C PHE A 842 33.80 8.66 -19.41
N GLN A 843 33.27 7.66 -20.13
CA GLN A 843 33.08 6.29 -19.65
C GLN A 843 32.41 6.19 -18.26
N PRO A 844 31.24 6.82 -18.05
CA PRO A 844 30.58 6.77 -16.76
C PRO A 844 29.85 5.44 -16.53
N ASP A 845 29.72 5.07 -15.26
CA ASP A 845 28.74 4.10 -14.80
C ASP A 845 27.34 4.75 -14.74
N TRP A 846 26.35 4.10 -15.35
CA TRP A 846 24.97 4.59 -15.41
C TRP A 846 24.12 4.00 -14.28
N GLU A 847 23.65 4.85 -13.37
CA GLU A 847 22.74 4.46 -12.30
C GLU A 847 21.32 4.96 -12.53
N PRO A 848 20.27 4.12 -12.38
CA PRO A 848 18.90 4.58 -12.56
C PRO A 848 18.47 5.55 -11.46
N ARG A 849 17.62 6.51 -11.84
CA ARG A 849 16.90 7.41 -10.94
C ARG A 849 15.41 7.28 -11.12
N TYR A 850 14.66 7.39 -10.04
CA TYR A 850 13.23 7.15 -10.02
C TYR A 850 12.45 8.35 -9.49
N MET A 851 11.17 8.36 -9.80
CA MET A 851 10.17 9.19 -9.16
C MET A 851 9.24 8.28 -8.36
N ALA A 852 9.17 8.47 -7.05
CA ALA A 852 8.26 7.73 -6.19
C ALA A 852 6.92 8.48 -6.08
N VAL A 853 5.82 7.82 -6.41
CA VAL A 853 4.47 8.39 -6.46
C VAL A 853 3.48 7.45 -5.76
N PRO A 854 2.33 7.93 -5.24
CA PRO A 854 1.40 7.05 -4.53
C PRO A 854 0.87 5.93 -5.44
N ALA A 855 0.89 4.70 -4.94
CA ALA A 855 0.45 3.54 -5.71
C ALA A 855 -1.04 3.65 -6.10
N GLY A 856 -1.35 3.33 -7.37
CA GLY A 856 -2.73 3.35 -7.89
C GLY A 856 -3.25 4.71 -8.36
N LEU A 857 -2.45 5.78 -8.28
CA LEU A 857 -2.75 7.05 -8.94
C LEU A 857 -2.11 7.14 -10.32
N ASP A 858 -2.73 7.92 -11.21
CA ASP A 858 -2.12 8.25 -12.50
C ASP A 858 -0.86 9.10 -12.26
N PRO A 859 0.33 8.60 -12.61
CA PRO A 859 1.59 9.30 -12.38
C PRO A 859 1.72 10.59 -13.18
N LEU A 860 0.91 10.78 -14.22
CA LEU A 860 0.91 12.00 -15.01
C LEU A 860 0.62 13.25 -14.18
N VAL A 861 -0.22 13.13 -13.14
CA VAL A 861 -0.53 14.26 -12.26
C VAL A 861 0.70 14.66 -11.43
N ALA A 862 1.40 13.69 -10.85
CA ALA A 862 2.61 13.94 -10.08
C ALA A 862 3.74 14.52 -10.96
N LEU A 863 3.87 14.01 -12.19
CA LEU A 863 4.81 14.54 -13.18
C LEU A 863 4.48 15.98 -13.58
N ALA A 864 3.19 16.29 -13.80
CA ALA A 864 2.75 17.64 -14.14
C ALA A 864 3.01 18.63 -13.00
N ASP A 865 2.67 18.27 -11.75
CA ASP A 865 2.96 19.08 -10.57
C ASP A 865 4.46 19.33 -10.42
N THR A 866 5.28 18.30 -10.61
CA THR A 866 6.75 18.42 -10.50
C THR A 866 7.33 19.26 -11.64
N ALA A 867 6.85 19.08 -12.87
CA ALA A 867 7.30 19.88 -14.02
C ALA A 867 6.95 21.36 -13.84
N ALA A 868 5.75 21.67 -13.31
CA ALA A 868 5.35 23.04 -13.01
C ALA A 868 6.19 23.66 -11.89
N LEU A 869 6.60 22.86 -10.90
CA LEU A 869 7.47 23.30 -9.82
C LEU A 869 8.88 23.65 -10.33
N ILE A 870 9.47 22.81 -11.20
CA ILE A 870 10.78 23.06 -11.82
C ILE A 870 10.76 24.31 -12.72
N ALA A 871 9.66 24.52 -13.46
CA ALA A 871 9.50 25.66 -14.38
C ALA A 871 9.12 26.98 -13.69
N GLY A 872 8.90 27.00 -12.36
CA GLY A 872 8.44 28.18 -11.63
C GLY A 872 6.96 28.54 -11.89
N GLY A 873 6.15 27.61 -12.37
CA GLY A 873 4.71 27.78 -12.60
C GLY A 873 4.18 27.13 -13.89
N LEU A 874 2.85 27.01 -14.01
CA LEU A 874 2.18 26.50 -15.22
C LEU A 874 2.37 27.42 -16.43
N THR A 875 2.49 28.72 -16.21
CA THR A 875 2.79 29.72 -17.25
C THR A 875 4.19 29.54 -17.82
N GLY A 876 5.17 29.12 -17.01
CA GLY A 876 6.53 28.77 -17.43
C GLY A 876 6.63 27.50 -18.27
N LEU A 877 5.61 26.63 -18.25
CA LEU A 877 5.51 25.46 -19.13
C LEU A 877 4.97 25.80 -20.53
N VAL A 878 4.21 26.90 -20.67
CA VAL A 878 3.44 27.22 -21.88
C VAL A 878 4.01 28.39 -22.69
N LYS A 879 4.69 29.36 -22.04
CA LYS A 879 5.31 30.48 -22.74
C LYS A 879 6.78 30.19 -23.05
N ARG A 880 7.09 30.12 -24.35
CA ARG A 880 8.43 30.18 -24.93
C ARG A 880 9.01 31.59 -24.85
#